data_AF-A0A671VIY1-F1
#
_entry.id   AF-A0A671VIY1-F1
#
_cell.length_a   1.000
_cell.length_b   1.000
_cell.length_c   1.000
_cell.angle_alpha   90.00
_cell.angle_beta   90.00
_cell.angle_gamma   90.00
#
_symmetry.space_group_name_H-M   'P 1'
#
loop_
_entity.id
_entity.type
_entity.pdbx_description
1 polymer ?
#
loop_
_entity_poly.entity_id
_entity_poly.type
_entity_poly.pdbx_seq_one_letter_code
_entity_poly.pdbx_strand_id
1 'polypeptide(L)'
;LSTLVSLICGRCQRHTGFAFQQSTAAPLACKPLGRSLLIQPCNVIINKMKQKLNPSTGLKWRNDFVSGLVKIPNSHETQEECLGMAVLDMTRTAKERKQSPLDVYHTISYKSFLPKDMRAQIQDCNFLTRKRIRFRFKRFIQQFSQCRTTARDLKLKYLISMESLEKTFYTETFQVREPSSGQLIILVAADSGIQWCREKLKDSDQLFSMLCVQELQTLCDFPDVTDISIKQASKEGAAESRVVTINKQDGKNLELEFSRLSEALSFVSLIDGYYRLTTDAHHYLCKEVAPPRLVESIASHCHGPISMEFAVSRLQKSGNKQGLFILRCSPKDFNKYFMTFPVYDTVEYKHCQITRSANGEFNLSGTKRNFSSLQELLCCYQKETVRSDSIIFQFSKCCPPKSKEKSCLLVCRSNKGSEVPLSPSLHRHNISQMVFHKIRKEDLEFMESLGQGTFTKIFKGVRKELGDYGLVHQTEVVMKVLDQTHRNYSESFFEAASMMSQLSHKHLILNYGVCVCGEENIMVQEYVKFGSLDTYLKKNKNSINILWKLEVAKQLAWAMNFLEEKHLVHGNVCAKNVLLIREDDRRAGNPPFIKLSDPGISITVLPKEILIERIPWVPPECIGDPANLSLAADKWSFGTTLWEICSGGEKPLATLDNTKKMLFYEDHHQLPAPKWTELANLITSCMDYEPTFRPTFRAVIRDLHSLFTPGRSIALINCSATLPLLFEERHLIFLQQLGKGNFGSVEMCRYDPLQDNTGEVVAVKKLQHSTAEHIRDFEREIEILKSLQHENIVKYKGVCYSAGRRNLRLIMEYLPFGSLRDYLMKNKERIDHKKLVHYTSQICKGMEYLSNKRYIHRDLATRNILVESELRVKIGDFGLTKVLPQDKEYYMVKEPGESPIFWYAPESLTESKFSVASDVWSFGVVLYELFTHSDKNSSPPAFCCHSSRERGFSLPSYLSCCTTRCVHKYVQIRSPFLSVHT
;
A
#
# COMPACT_ATOMS: atom_id res chain seq x y z
N LEU A 1 18.49 -24.12 23.58
CA LEU A 1 18.13 -22.69 23.81
C LEU A 1 18.38 -22.26 25.25
N SER A 2 17.93 -22.99 26.29
CA SER A 2 18.23 -22.65 27.71
C SER A 2 19.74 -22.61 28.03
N THR A 3 20.53 -23.53 27.46
CA THR A 3 22.00 -23.54 27.59
C THR A 3 22.67 -22.36 26.87
N LEU A 4 22.05 -21.86 25.80
CA LEU A 4 22.54 -20.69 25.05
C LEU A 4 22.25 -19.39 25.81
N VAL A 5 21.10 -19.32 26.49
CA VAL A 5 20.71 -18.19 27.36
C VAL A 5 21.58 -18.13 28.62
N SER A 6 21.94 -19.29 29.19
CA SER A 6 22.83 -19.39 30.35
C SER A 6 24.26 -18.91 30.07
N LEU A 7 24.76 -19.08 28.83
CA LEU A 7 26.06 -18.56 28.39
C LEU A 7 26.03 -17.07 28.03
N ILE A 8 24.88 -16.54 27.57
CA ILE A 8 24.72 -15.12 27.22
C ILE A 8 24.56 -14.23 28.47
N CYS A 9 23.98 -14.74 29.56
CA CYS A 9 23.82 -13.97 30.80
C CYS A 9 25.03 -14.06 31.77
N GLY A 10 26.06 -14.82 31.42
CA GLY A 10 27.21 -15.12 32.29
C GLY A 10 28.34 -14.10 32.23
N ARG A 11 28.09 -12.80 32.41
CA ARG A 11 29.14 -11.82 32.78
C ARG A 11 28.57 -10.50 33.30
N CYS A 12 28.00 -10.55 34.50
CA CYS A 12 28.04 -9.40 35.40
C CYS A 12 28.10 -9.91 36.85
N GLN A 13 29.25 -10.49 37.24
CA GLN A 13 29.81 -10.49 38.60
C GLN A 13 31.08 -11.34 38.69
N ARG A 14 32.16 -10.72 39.22
CA ARG A 14 33.39 -11.28 39.83
C ARG A 14 34.49 -11.86 38.92
N HIS A 15 35.54 -11.06 38.66
CA HIS A 15 36.82 -11.14 39.37
C HIS A 15 37.82 -10.10 38.79
N THR A 16 37.84 -8.91 39.39
CA THR A 16 39.07 -8.14 39.61
C THR A 16 39.04 -7.75 41.08
N GLY A 17 39.75 -8.50 41.90
CA GLY A 17 40.08 -8.12 43.26
C GLY A 17 41.57 -7.86 43.32
N PHE A 18 41.94 -6.58 43.25
CA PHE A 18 43.00 -6.03 44.08
C PHE A 18 42.34 -4.91 44.88
N ALA A 19 42.42 -5.02 46.20
CA ALA A 19 41.78 -4.15 47.18
C ALA A 19 42.49 -2.79 47.27
N PHE A 20 41.73 -1.72 47.52
CA PHE A 20 41.99 -0.79 48.63
C PHE A 20 40.68 -0.05 49.02
N GLN A 21 40.27 -0.29 50.27
CA GLN A 21 39.54 0.52 51.26
C GLN A 21 38.24 1.32 50.96
N GLN A 22 37.24 1.02 51.81
CA GLN A 22 36.26 1.91 52.50
C GLN A 22 35.22 2.67 51.63
N SER A 23 33.93 2.82 51.94
CA SER A 23 33.07 2.51 53.11
C SER A 23 31.58 2.77 52.73
N THR A 24 30.63 2.13 53.44
CA THR A 24 29.17 2.42 53.55
C THR A 24 28.31 2.29 52.26
N ALA A 25 27.11 1.70 52.19
CA ALA A 25 26.05 1.38 53.15
C ALA A 25 25.16 0.19 52.67
N ALA A 26 24.24 -0.22 53.56
CA ALA A 26 23.44 -1.45 53.65
C ALA A 26 22.33 -1.66 52.57
N PRO A 27 21.67 -2.85 52.54
CA PRO A 27 21.08 -3.45 51.33
C PRO A 27 19.56 -3.22 51.18
N LEU A 28 19.09 -3.12 49.93
CA LEU A 28 17.67 -3.21 49.57
C LEU A 28 17.38 -4.57 48.93
N ALA A 29 16.40 -5.25 49.51
CA ALA A 29 15.94 -6.59 49.18
C ALA A 29 15.41 -6.71 47.74
N CYS A 30 15.91 -7.68 46.98
CA CYS A 30 15.30 -8.14 45.73
C CYS A 30 14.39 -9.36 46.01
N LYS A 31 13.07 -9.15 45.86
CA LYS A 31 12.08 -10.22 45.67
C LYS A 31 12.34 -10.95 44.34
N PRO A 32 12.00 -12.25 44.24
CA PRO A 32 12.23 -13.05 43.04
C PRO A 32 11.21 -12.68 41.95
N LEU A 33 11.64 -11.91 40.95
CA LEU A 33 10.90 -11.78 39.71
C LEU A 33 11.21 -13.01 38.85
N GLY A 34 10.31 -14.00 38.91
CA GLY A 34 10.11 -14.92 37.81
C GLY A 34 9.77 -14.11 36.56
N ARG A 35 10.77 -13.84 35.72
CA ARG A 35 10.55 -13.33 34.37
C ARG A 35 10.54 -14.51 33.41
N SER A 36 9.33 -14.83 32.98
CA SER A 36 9.06 -15.37 31.66
C SER A 36 9.95 -14.69 30.62
N LEU A 37 10.74 -15.49 29.90
CA LEU A 37 11.37 -15.08 28.64
C LEU A 37 10.25 -14.88 27.60
N LEU A 38 9.57 -13.73 27.70
CA LEU A 38 8.86 -13.13 26.58
C LEU A 38 9.93 -12.68 25.58
N ILE A 39 10.14 -13.52 24.56
CA ILE A 39 10.83 -13.15 23.33
C ILE A 39 10.04 -11.98 22.75
N GLN A 40 10.59 -10.76 22.82
CA GLN A 40 9.99 -9.58 22.18
C GLN A 40 9.75 -9.86 20.68
N PRO A 41 8.58 -9.49 20.12
CA PRO A 41 8.24 -9.72 18.73
C PRO A 41 8.81 -8.61 17.83
N CYS A 42 10.14 -8.45 17.77
CA CYS A 42 10.78 -7.48 16.86
C CYS A 42 11.61 -8.13 15.74
N ASN A 43 11.42 -9.41 15.42
CA ASN A 43 12.36 -10.10 14.51
C ASN A 43 11.74 -11.06 13.49
N VAL A 44 10.49 -10.80 13.06
CA VAL A 44 9.77 -11.68 12.13
C VAL A 44 10.29 -11.60 10.68
N ILE A 45 10.84 -10.46 10.24
CA ILE A 45 11.43 -10.31 8.88
C ILE A 45 12.63 -11.23 8.73
N ILE A 46 13.58 -11.13 9.67
CA ILE A 46 14.74 -12.00 9.66
C ILE A 46 14.25 -13.43 9.94
N ASN A 47 13.29 -13.68 10.85
CA ASN A 47 12.81 -15.04 11.17
C ASN A 47 12.08 -15.79 10.04
N LYS A 48 11.41 -15.10 9.11
CA LYS A 48 10.80 -15.75 7.93
C LYS A 48 11.77 -15.83 6.74
N MET A 49 12.67 -14.85 6.54
CA MET A 49 13.82 -15.05 5.64
C MET A 49 14.73 -16.21 6.11
N LYS A 50 14.80 -16.45 7.43
CA LYS A 50 15.56 -17.50 8.10
C LYS A 50 15.12 -18.94 7.76
N GLN A 51 13.96 -19.20 7.15
CA GLN A 51 13.59 -20.56 6.70
C GLN A 51 14.04 -20.90 5.27
N LYS A 52 14.36 -19.89 4.43
CA LYS A 52 14.65 -20.10 3.00
C LYS A 52 16.00 -19.57 2.51
N LEU A 53 16.84 -18.99 3.36
CA LEU A 53 18.15 -18.50 2.94
C LEU A 53 19.11 -19.65 2.56
N ASN A 54 19.50 -19.63 1.28
CA ASN A 54 20.61 -20.39 0.72
C ASN A 54 21.89 -20.06 1.54
N PRO A 55 22.72 -21.06 1.91
CA PRO A 55 23.99 -20.84 2.63
C PRO A 55 24.91 -19.75 2.06
N SER A 56 24.73 -19.33 0.79
CA SER A 56 25.53 -18.33 0.08
C SER A 56 25.44 -16.89 0.58
N THR A 57 24.31 -16.44 1.14
CA THR A 57 24.13 -15.03 1.57
C THR A 57 24.93 -14.69 2.83
N GLY A 58 24.92 -15.58 3.83
CA GLY A 58 25.76 -15.42 5.03
C GLY A 58 27.26 -15.46 4.74
N LEU A 59 27.66 -16.10 3.64
CA LEU A 59 29.04 -16.10 3.14
C LEU A 59 29.42 -14.77 2.47
N LYS A 60 28.50 -14.13 1.74
CA LYS A 60 28.72 -12.82 1.11
C LYS A 60 28.99 -11.73 2.15
N TRP A 61 28.10 -11.58 3.13
CA TRP A 61 28.25 -10.57 4.20
C TRP A 61 29.49 -10.76 5.07
N ARG A 62 29.82 -12.02 5.36
CA ARG A 62 31.07 -12.38 6.03
C ARG A 62 32.27 -11.92 5.20
N ASN A 63 32.24 -12.06 3.88
CA ASN A 63 33.31 -11.59 3.02
C ASN A 63 33.41 -10.06 3.01
N ASP A 64 32.29 -9.34 2.96
CA ASP A 64 32.27 -7.87 2.99
C ASP A 64 32.84 -7.32 4.31
N PHE A 65 32.44 -7.93 5.44
CA PHE A 65 32.97 -7.62 6.77
C PHE A 65 34.47 -7.91 6.89
N VAL A 66 34.93 -9.10 6.51
CA VAL A 66 36.35 -9.49 6.61
C VAL A 66 37.22 -8.69 5.63
N SER A 67 36.70 -8.34 4.45
CA SER A 67 37.42 -7.58 3.42
C SER A 67 37.55 -6.09 3.73
N GLY A 68 36.86 -5.59 4.76
CA GLY A 68 36.90 -4.19 5.20
C GLY A 68 35.95 -3.27 4.42
N LEU A 69 34.96 -3.82 3.70
CA LEU A 69 33.93 -3.03 3.03
C LEU A 69 32.93 -2.44 4.05
N VAL A 70 32.75 -3.10 5.19
CA VAL A 70 32.01 -2.57 6.34
C VAL A 70 32.97 -1.79 7.24
N LYS A 71 32.76 -0.47 7.36
CA LYS A 71 33.52 0.38 8.29
C LYS A 71 32.94 0.25 9.69
N ILE A 72 33.79 -0.07 10.67
CA ILE A 72 33.37 -0.28 12.05
C ILE A 72 34.00 0.82 12.92
N PRO A 73 33.26 1.43 13.86
CA PRO A 73 33.82 2.37 14.82
C PRO A 73 34.98 1.75 15.60
N ASN A 74 36.05 2.52 15.84
CA ASN A 74 37.25 2.06 16.52
C ASN A 74 37.13 2.17 18.05
N SER A 75 36.14 1.50 18.66
CA SER A 75 35.96 1.46 20.11
C SER A 75 36.44 0.12 20.69
N HIS A 76 36.75 0.09 21.99
CA HIS A 76 37.16 -1.16 22.66
C HIS A 76 36.03 -2.20 22.67
N GLU A 77 34.77 -1.75 22.71
CA GLU A 77 33.59 -2.61 22.71
C GLU A 77 33.40 -3.30 21.35
N THR A 78 33.51 -2.56 20.24
CA THR A 78 33.39 -3.12 18.88
C THR A 78 34.53 -4.09 18.57
N GLN A 79 35.73 -3.87 19.12
CA GLN A 79 36.85 -4.81 19.02
C GLN A 79 36.56 -6.15 19.73
N GLU A 80 35.98 -6.12 20.94
CA GLU A 80 35.59 -7.36 21.62
C GLU A 80 34.48 -8.11 20.86
N GLU A 81 33.50 -7.40 20.30
CA GLU A 81 32.45 -7.99 19.46
C GLU A 81 33.01 -8.62 18.18
N CYS A 82 33.97 -7.97 17.52
CA CYS A 82 34.64 -8.52 16.34
C CYS A 82 35.41 -9.81 16.64
N LEU A 83 36.05 -9.93 17.81
CA LEU A 83 36.65 -11.20 18.26
C LEU A 83 35.59 -12.27 18.50
N GLY A 84 34.44 -11.91 19.08
CA GLY A 84 33.28 -12.80 19.23
C GLY A 84 32.76 -13.30 17.87
N MET A 85 32.67 -12.42 16.88
CA MET A 85 32.28 -12.72 15.51
C MET A 85 33.24 -13.71 14.85
N ALA A 86 34.56 -13.53 15.04
CA ALA A 86 35.56 -14.47 14.53
C ALA A 86 35.45 -15.86 15.18
N VAL A 87 35.10 -15.96 16.47
CA VAL A 87 34.83 -17.24 17.14
C VAL A 87 33.61 -17.94 16.53
N LEU A 88 32.53 -17.20 16.28
CA LEU A 88 31.32 -17.73 15.63
C LEU A 88 31.61 -18.26 14.22
N ASP A 89 32.36 -17.50 13.42
CA ASP A 89 32.70 -17.86 12.05
C ASP A 89 33.67 -19.06 11.97
N MET A 90 34.66 -19.13 12.85
CA MET A 90 35.55 -20.29 12.95
C MET A 90 34.80 -21.55 13.37
N THR A 91 33.91 -21.44 14.36
CA THR A 91 33.08 -22.56 14.84
C THR A 91 32.10 -23.01 13.76
N ARG A 92 31.51 -22.08 13.00
CA ARG A 92 30.67 -22.36 11.82
C ARG A 92 31.45 -23.16 10.78
N THR A 93 32.65 -22.68 10.44
CA THR A 93 33.53 -23.32 9.45
C THR A 93 33.86 -24.76 9.85
N ALA A 94 34.15 -24.98 11.13
CA ALA A 94 34.38 -26.33 11.67
C ALA A 94 33.17 -27.24 11.49
N LYS A 95 31.96 -26.77 11.82
CA LYS A 95 30.71 -27.55 11.62
C LYS A 95 30.43 -27.86 10.16
N GLU A 96 30.63 -26.91 9.25
CA GLU A 96 30.42 -27.13 7.81
C GLU A 96 31.42 -28.12 7.21
N ARG A 97 32.67 -28.10 7.69
CA ARG A 97 33.74 -29.04 7.29
C ARG A 97 33.71 -30.36 8.05
N LYS A 98 32.78 -30.54 8.98
CA LYS A 98 32.71 -31.70 9.90
C LYS A 98 34.01 -31.92 10.69
N GLN A 99 34.68 -30.85 11.09
CA GLN A 99 35.93 -30.83 11.89
C GLN A 99 35.68 -30.27 13.30
N SER A 100 36.63 -30.45 14.22
CA SER A 100 36.54 -29.75 15.51
C SER A 100 36.97 -28.27 15.36
N PRO A 101 36.40 -27.34 16.16
CA PRO A 101 36.83 -25.93 16.13
C PRO A 101 38.32 -25.74 16.44
N LEU A 102 38.91 -26.65 17.22
CA LEU A 102 40.34 -26.66 17.51
C LEU A 102 41.17 -27.02 16.27
N ASP A 103 40.75 -27.99 15.47
CA ASP A 103 41.45 -28.36 14.22
C ASP A 103 41.49 -27.19 13.24
N VAL A 104 40.36 -26.46 13.14
CA VAL A 104 40.30 -25.24 12.30
C VAL A 104 41.20 -24.13 12.87
N TYR A 105 41.25 -23.95 14.20
CA TYR A 105 42.14 -22.97 14.83
C TYR A 105 43.63 -23.29 14.60
N HIS A 106 43.99 -24.57 14.55
CA HIS A 106 45.37 -25.00 14.29
C HIS A 106 45.77 -24.88 12.82
N THR A 107 44.82 -24.99 11.90
CA THR A 107 45.05 -24.93 10.44
C THR A 107 44.86 -23.52 9.85
N ILE A 108 43.98 -22.71 10.43
CA ILE A 108 43.62 -21.37 9.93
C ILE A 108 43.80 -20.34 11.05
N SER A 109 44.57 -19.29 10.78
CA SER A 109 44.77 -18.19 11.72
C SER A 109 43.46 -17.47 12.05
N TYR A 110 43.18 -17.24 13.33
CA TYR A 110 41.99 -16.49 13.78
C TYR A 110 41.88 -15.10 13.14
N LYS A 111 43.01 -14.51 12.72
CA LYS A 111 43.03 -13.21 12.03
C LYS A 111 42.31 -13.23 10.68
N SER A 112 42.22 -14.37 9.98
CA SER A 112 41.51 -14.46 8.68
C SER A 112 39.98 -14.36 8.81
N PHE A 113 39.48 -14.34 10.05
CA PHE A 113 38.08 -14.17 10.39
C PHE A 113 37.77 -12.75 10.88
N LEU A 114 38.75 -11.83 10.86
CA LEU A 114 38.64 -10.45 11.33
C LEU A 114 38.71 -9.42 10.17
N PRO A 115 38.08 -8.24 10.32
CA PRO A 115 38.21 -7.12 9.37
C PRO A 115 39.67 -6.69 9.15
N LYS A 116 39.97 -6.13 7.97
CA LYS A 116 41.34 -5.70 7.62
C LYS A 116 41.92 -4.70 8.61
N ASP A 117 41.15 -3.69 9.00
CA ASP A 117 41.61 -2.64 9.91
C ASP A 117 41.97 -3.21 11.29
N MET A 118 41.14 -4.12 11.80
CA MET A 118 41.40 -4.80 13.06
C MET A 118 42.61 -5.73 12.98
N ARG A 119 42.84 -6.39 11.84
CA ARG A 119 44.04 -7.19 11.63
C ARG A 119 45.31 -6.34 11.71
N ALA A 120 45.29 -5.17 11.08
CA ALA A 120 46.39 -4.20 11.14
C ALA A 120 46.62 -3.72 12.57
N GLN A 121 45.57 -3.29 13.28
CA GLN A 121 45.68 -2.87 14.68
C GLN A 121 46.25 -3.96 15.60
N ILE A 122 45.81 -5.22 15.45
CA ILE A 122 46.36 -6.34 16.22
C ILE A 122 47.83 -6.60 15.83
N GLN A 123 48.24 -6.33 14.60
CA GLN A 123 49.64 -6.42 14.19
C GLN A 123 50.48 -5.33 14.84
N ASP A 124 49.96 -4.11 14.97
CA ASP A 124 50.66 -2.96 15.57
C ASP A 124 50.78 -3.06 17.11
N CYS A 125 49.97 -3.91 17.75
CA CYS A 125 50.06 -4.18 19.18
C CYS A 125 51.38 -4.86 19.60
N ASN A 126 51.85 -4.55 20.82
CA ASN A 126 53.03 -5.17 21.41
C ASN A 126 52.89 -6.71 21.58
N PHE A 127 54.02 -7.41 21.72
CA PHE A 127 54.06 -8.88 21.77
C PHE A 127 53.19 -9.48 22.89
N LEU A 128 53.20 -8.90 24.08
CA LEU A 128 52.42 -9.38 25.23
C LEU A 128 50.92 -9.27 24.96
N THR A 129 50.46 -8.16 24.41
CA THR A 129 49.06 -7.95 24.03
C THR A 129 48.61 -8.95 22.96
N ARG A 130 49.43 -9.18 21.93
CA ARG A 130 49.12 -10.19 20.89
C ARG A 130 49.02 -11.61 21.47
N LYS A 131 49.91 -11.97 22.41
CA LYS A 131 49.87 -13.27 23.11
C LYS A 131 48.61 -13.42 23.97
N ARG A 132 48.20 -12.35 24.67
CA ARG A 132 46.96 -12.32 25.48
C ARG A 132 45.70 -12.50 24.62
N ILE A 133 45.59 -11.77 23.50
CA ILE A 133 44.46 -11.90 22.56
C ILE A 133 44.37 -13.33 22.04
N ARG A 134 45.51 -13.90 21.59
CA ARG A 134 45.56 -15.27 21.07
C ARG A 134 45.15 -16.31 22.13
N PHE A 135 45.62 -16.15 23.37
CA PHE A 135 45.25 -17.05 24.48
C PHE A 135 43.75 -16.98 24.79
N ARG A 136 43.20 -15.77 24.88
CA ARG A 136 41.76 -15.56 25.14
C ARG A 136 40.90 -16.13 24.02
N PHE A 137 41.29 -15.93 22.76
CA PHE A 137 40.60 -16.51 21.60
C PHE A 137 40.60 -18.05 21.64
N LYS A 138 41.75 -18.67 21.93
CA LYS A 138 41.86 -20.14 22.08
C LYS A 138 40.92 -20.66 23.17
N ARG A 139 40.85 -19.98 24.32
CA ARG A 139 39.97 -20.36 25.42
C ARG A 139 38.49 -20.30 25.02
N PHE A 140 38.07 -19.29 24.26
CA PHE A 140 36.71 -19.22 23.73
C PHE A 140 36.42 -20.35 22.74
N ILE A 141 37.33 -20.65 21.80
CA ILE A 141 37.15 -21.78 20.88
C ILE A 141 36.99 -23.12 21.62
N GLN A 142 37.75 -23.34 22.70
CA GLN A 142 37.61 -24.52 23.54
C GLN A 142 36.24 -24.59 24.23
N GLN A 143 35.75 -23.47 24.77
CA GLN A 143 34.41 -23.40 25.37
C GLN A 143 33.29 -23.65 24.35
N PHE A 144 33.42 -23.09 23.14
CA PHE A 144 32.43 -23.27 22.06
C PHE A 144 32.46 -24.67 21.43
N SER A 145 33.56 -25.42 21.56
CA SER A 145 33.66 -26.80 21.08
C SER A 145 32.64 -27.76 21.74
N GLN A 146 32.19 -27.43 22.96
CA GLN A 146 31.21 -28.20 23.72
C GLN A 146 29.76 -27.82 23.39
N CYS A 147 29.54 -26.82 22.53
CA CYS A 147 28.22 -26.30 22.21
C CYS A 147 27.48 -27.17 21.17
N ARG A 148 26.27 -27.63 21.51
CA ARG A 148 25.36 -28.41 20.62
C ARG A 148 24.59 -27.51 19.63
N THR A 149 25.26 -26.56 18.99
CA THR A 149 24.66 -25.65 17.99
C THR A 149 24.91 -26.12 16.56
N THR A 150 23.92 -25.91 15.69
CA THR A 150 24.05 -26.20 14.26
C THR A 150 24.81 -25.07 13.55
N ALA A 151 25.34 -25.34 12.34
CA ALA A 151 25.94 -24.29 11.50
C ALA A 151 24.94 -23.17 11.17
N ARG A 152 23.64 -23.50 11.10
CA ARG A 152 22.55 -22.53 10.88
C ARG A 152 22.41 -21.57 12.05
N ASP A 153 22.43 -22.08 13.28
CA ASP A 153 22.32 -21.26 14.50
C ASP A 153 23.51 -20.30 14.62
N LEU A 154 24.71 -20.77 14.26
CA LEU A 154 25.93 -19.97 14.28
C LEU A 154 25.89 -18.85 13.23
N LYS A 155 25.44 -19.16 12.00
CA LYS A 155 25.21 -18.14 10.96
C LYS A 155 24.20 -17.09 11.41
N LEU A 156 23.13 -17.53 12.08
CA LEU A 156 22.12 -16.62 12.61
C LEU A 156 22.69 -15.70 13.69
N LYS A 157 23.40 -16.26 14.68
CA LYS A 157 24.01 -15.46 15.74
C LYS A 157 25.05 -14.48 15.19
N TYR A 158 25.79 -14.88 14.15
CA TYR A 158 26.71 -14.01 13.43
C TYR A 158 25.98 -12.81 12.83
N LEU A 159 24.88 -13.02 12.11
CA LEU A 159 24.08 -11.91 11.53
C LEU A 159 23.49 -10.98 12.61
N ILE A 160 22.95 -11.53 13.70
CA ILE A 160 22.40 -10.71 14.81
C ILE A 160 23.49 -9.84 15.45
N SER A 161 24.69 -10.37 15.61
CA SER A 161 25.81 -9.64 16.22
C SER A 161 26.47 -8.66 15.23
N MET A 162 26.22 -8.82 13.94
CA MET A 162 26.60 -7.87 12.89
C MET A 162 25.66 -6.66 12.86
N GLU A 163 24.36 -6.90 13.03
CA GLU A 163 23.34 -5.86 13.15
C GLU A 163 23.55 -4.97 14.40
N SER A 164 24.05 -5.53 15.50
CA SER A 164 24.41 -4.72 16.68
C SER A 164 25.64 -3.84 16.45
N LEU A 165 26.60 -4.32 15.65
CA LEU A 165 27.83 -3.58 15.31
C LEU A 165 27.56 -2.40 14.38
N GLU A 166 26.69 -2.56 13.38
CA GLU A 166 26.35 -1.51 12.42
C GLU A 166 24.83 -1.51 12.15
N LYS A 167 24.13 -0.49 12.64
CA LYS A 167 22.66 -0.41 12.51
C LYS A 167 22.18 -0.21 11.07
N THR A 168 23.03 0.33 10.20
CA THR A 168 22.73 0.56 8.77
C THR A 168 23.07 -0.63 7.88
N PHE A 169 23.44 -1.77 8.48
CA PHE A 169 24.00 -2.94 7.80
C PHE A 169 23.14 -3.51 6.64
N TYR A 170 21.82 -3.33 6.69
CA TYR A 170 20.87 -3.83 5.68
C TYR A 170 20.28 -2.72 4.80
N THR A 171 20.85 -1.52 4.86
CA THR A 171 20.40 -0.34 4.10
C THR A 171 21.38 -0.04 2.97
N GLU A 172 20.88 0.06 1.75
CA GLU A 172 21.66 0.50 0.59
C GLU A 172 21.44 2.00 0.35
N THR A 173 22.52 2.73 0.08
CA THR A 173 22.51 4.19 -0.08
C THR A 173 22.88 4.60 -1.50
N PHE A 174 22.13 5.53 -2.09
CA PHE A 174 22.34 6.04 -3.44
C PHE A 174 22.43 7.57 -3.41
N GLN A 175 23.48 8.13 -4.01
CA GLN A 175 23.59 9.57 -4.24
C GLN A 175 22.90 9.90 -5.56
N VAL A 176 21.93 10.81 -5.50
CA VAL A 176 21.11 11.18 -6.66
C VAL A 176 20.90 12.70 -6.69
N ARG A 177 20.46 13.22 -7.83
CA ARG A 177 20.05 14.61 -7.96
C ARG A 177 18.55 14.68 -8.22
N GLU A 178 17.85 15.51 -7.46
CA GLU A 178 16.46 15.87 -7.76
C GLU A 178 16.47 17.15 -8.61
N PRO A 179 15.79 17.18 -9.78
CA PRO A 179 15.81 18.33 -10.69
C PRO A 179 15.43 19.67 -10.03
N SER A 180 14.54 19.63 -9.03
CA SER A 180 14.01 20.80 -8.32
C SER A 180 14.78 21.18 -7.04
N SER A 181 15.53 20.26 -6.42
CA SER A 181 15.98 20.40 -5.03
C SER A 181 17.48 20.22 -4.78
N GLY A 182 18.25 19.83 -5.80
CA GLY A 182 19.69 19.60 -5.67
C GLY A 182 20.06 18.16 -5.29
N GLN A 183 21.17 17.98 -4.58
CA GLN A 183 21.76 16.66 -4.28
C GLN A 183 21.06 15.99 -3.08
N LEU A 184 20.69 14.73 -3.25
CA LEU A 184 19.94 13.92 -2.29
C LEU A 184 20.65 12.58 -2.04
N ILE A 185 20.46 12.05 -0.84
CA ILE A 185 20.85 10.67 -0.50
C ILE A 185 19.57 9.87 -0.28
N ILE A 186 19.40 8.83 -1.10
CA ILE A 186 18.31 7.86 -0.98
C ILE A 186 18.80 6.66 -0.18
N LEU A 187 17.98 6.19 0.77
CA LEU A 187 18.22 5.00 1.56
C LEU A 187 17.12 3.99 1.28
N VAL A 188 17.49 2.75 0.97
CA VAL A 188 16.55 1.66 0.70
C VAL A 188 16.81 0.52 1.67
N ALA A 189 15.79 0.15 2.45
CA ALA A 189 15.87 -0.95 3.42
C ALA A 189 14.59 -1.78 3.45
N ALA A 190 14.74 -3.07 3.78
CA ALA A 190 13.64 -4.02 3.80
C ALA A 190 12.54 -3.69 4.82
N ASP A 191 12.87 -3.03 5.93
CA ASP A 191 12.00 -2.68 7.04
C ASP A 191 11.42 -1.27 6.91
N SER A 192 12.22 -0.28 6.46
CA SER A 192 11.81 1.12 6.36
C SER A 192 11.34 1.58 4.97
N GLY A 193 11.50 0.76 3.93
CA GLY A 193 11.10 1.11 2.56
C GLY A 193 12.11 2.02 1.88
N ILE A 194 11.64 3.07 1.21
CA ILE A 194 12.47 4.07 0.54
C ILE A 194 12.42 5.37 1.36
N GLN A 195 13.57 5.84 1.81
CA GLN A 195 13.75 7.05 2.61
C GLN A 195 14.76 7.98 1.95
N TRP A 196 14.79 9.24 2.36
CA TRP A 196 15.71 10.22 1.82
C TRP A 196 16.17 11.24 2.86
N CYS A 197 17.33 11.86 2.60
CA CYS A 197 17.84 13.01 3.33
C CYS A 197 18.63 13.96 2.39
N ARG A 198 18.77 15.23 2.78
CA ARG A 198 19.56 16.24 2.03
C ARG A 198 20.99 16.28 2.55
N GLU A 199 21.94 16.38 1.62
CA GLU A 199 23.35 16.59 1.96
C GLU A 199 23.54 18.06 2.42
N LYS A 200 23.88 18.29 3.70
CA LYS A 200 24.27 19.62 4.18
C LYS A 200 25.72 19.87 3.73
N LEU A 201 25.96 20.99 3.04
CA LEU A 201 27.29 21.41 2.58
C LEU A 201 28.26 21.49 3.79
N LYS A 202 29.47 20.95 3.57
CA LYS A 202 30.56 20.79 4.54
C LYS A 202 30.90 22.08 5.28
N ASP A 203 31.02 21.97 6.60
CA ASP A 203 32.25 22.38 7.28
C ASP A 203 32.88 21.12 7.91
N SER A 204 34.20 21.04 7.80
CA SER A 204 35.03 19.88 8.08
C SER A 204 34.87 19.33 9.50
N ASP A 205 34.39 18.10 9.64
CA ASP A 205 35.02 17.08 10.48
C ASP A 205 34.38 15.69 10.32
N GLN A 206 35.17 14.64 10.54
CA GLN A 206 34.86 13.22 10.33
C GLN A 206 33.76 12.64 11.26
N LEU A 207 32.93 13.48 11.88
CA LEU A 207 31.80 13.10 12.73
C LEU A 207 30.44 13.10 11.95
N PHE A 208 30.49 13.10 10.63
CA PHE A 208 29.34 13.44 9.77
C PHE A 208 28.38 12.27 9.43
N SER A 209 28.76 11.01 9.69
CA SER A 209 27.92 9.86 9.31
C SER A 209 26.80 9.52 10.32
N MET A 210 26.89 10.00 11.57
CA MET A 210 25.90 9.70 12.61
C MET A 210 24.77 10.73 12.73
N LEU A 211 24.98 11.96 12.24
CA LEU A 211 24.03 13.07 12.42
C LEU A 211 22.96 13.16 11.31
N CYS A 212 23.20 12.63 10.11
CA CYS A 212 22.19 12.59 9.03
C CYS A 212 20.94 11.74 9.38
N VAL A 213 21.01 10.89 10.41
CA VAL A 213 19.91 10.01 10.82
C VAL A 213 18.75 10.78 11.47
N GLN A 214 18.96 12.02 11.94
CA GLN A 214 17.93 12.78 12.65
C GLN A 214 16.88 13.47 11.76
N GLU A 215 17.09 13.58 10.43
CA GLU A 215 16.15 14.19 9.47
C GLU A 215 15.71 13.22 8.34
N LEU A 216 15.69 11.90 8.60
CA LEU A 216 15.21 10.91 7.63
C LEU A 216 13.72 11.10 7.34
N GLN A 217 13.38 11.37 6.09
CA GLN A 217 12.00 11.44 5.63
C GLN A 217 11.64 10.21 4.80
N THR A 218 10.48 9.60 5.10
CA THR A 218 9.97 8.46 4.34
C THR A 218 9.39 8.95 3.01
N LEU A 219 9.89 8.39 1.92
CA LEU A 219 9.51 8.78 0.56
C LEU A 219 8.29 7.99 0.07
N CYS A 220 8.37 6.66 0.14
CA CYS A 220 7.27 5.72 -0.06
C CYS A 220 7.69 4.32 0.37
N ASP A 221 6.71 3.45 0.54
CA ASP A 221 6.94 2.04 0.79
C ASP A 221 6.90 1.21 -0.50
N PHE A 222 7.43 -0.02 -0.50
CA PHE A 222 7.45 -0.86 -1.70
C PHE A 222 6.04 -1.11 -2.28
N PRO A 223 5.00 -1.46 -1.50
CA PRO A 223 3.65 -1.66 -2.04
C PRO A 223 3.07 -0.43 -2.75
N ASP A 224 3.53 0.77 -2.39
CA ASP A 224 3.04 2.04 -2.93
C ASP A 224 3.56 2.31 -4.35
N VAL A 225 4.61 1.60 -4.79
CA VAL A 225 5.17 1.75 -6.14
C VAL A 225 4.31 1.00 -7.15
N THR A 226 3.85 1.69 -8.19
CA THR A 226 3.03 1.13 -9.28
C THR A 226 3.90 0.57 -10.40
N ASP A 227 4.85 1.38 -10.89
CA ASP A 227 5.81 1.01 -11.93
C ASP A 227 7.03 1.95 -11.86
N ILE A 228 8.13 1.56 -12.52
CA ILE A 228 9.35 2.37 -12.62
C ILE A 228 9.81 2.44 -14.08
N SER A 229 10.19 3.63 -14.53
CA SER A 229 10.79 3.85 -15.86
C SER A 229 12.17 4.48 -15.76
N ILE A 230 13.05 4.15 -16.71
CA ILE A 230 14.40 4.72 -16.83
C ILE A 230 14.49 5.42 -18.18
N LYS A 231 14.96 6.67 -18.19
CA LYS A 231 15.12 7.49 -19.41
C LYS A 231 16.49 8.15 -19.43
N GLN A 232 16.98 8.46 -20.62
CA GLN A 232 18.19 9.27 -20.78
C GLN A 232 17.89 10.73 -20.42
N ALA A 233 18.76 11.39 -19.66
CA ALA A 233 18.56 12.81 -19.36
C ALA A 233 18.85 13.65 -20.61
N SER A 234 18.00 14.64 -20.90
CA SER A 234 18.02 15.41 -22.16
C SER A 234 19.06 16.52 -22.24
N LYS A 235 20.15 16.48 -21.45
CA LYS A 235 21.16 17.56 -21.43
C LYS A 235 22.25 17.28 -22.47
N GLU A 236 22.52 18.26 -23.34
CA GLU A 236 23.49 18.27 -24.45
C GLU A 236 24.98 18.02 -24.05
N GLY A 237 25.28 17.50 -22.86
CA GLY A 237 26.65 17.26 -22.40
C GLY A 237 26.87 16.04 -21.48
N ALA A 238 25.85 15.25 -21.14
CA ALA A 238 26.01 14.12 -20.21
C ALA A 238 25.36 12.83 -20.75
N ALA A 239 26.00 12.22 -21.75
CA ALA A 239 25.52 11.01 -22.44
C ALA A 239 25.16 9.82 -21.52
N GLU A 240 25.75 9.76 -20.32
CA GLU A 240 25.60 8.63 -19.38
C GLU A 240 24.51 8.81 -18.31
N SER A 241 23.99 10.02 -18.12
CA SER A 241 23.02 10.30 -17.04
C SER A 241 21.64 9.68 -17.33
N ARG A 242 20.96 9.23 -16.27
CA ARG A 242 19.65 8.57 -16.34
C ARG A 242 18.66 9.15 -15.35
N VAL A 243 17.45 9.44 -15.83
CA VAL A 243 16.32 9.83 -14.98
C VAL A 243 15.50 8.59 -14.69
N VAL A 244 15.38 8.25 -13.42
CA VAL A 244 14.51 7.18 -12.91
C VAL A 244 13.23 7.82 -12.40
N THR A 245 12.09 7.46 -13.00
CA THR A 245 10.77 7.91 -12.56
C THR A 245 10.07 6.77 -11.82
N ILE A 246 9.77 6.96 -10.53
CA ILE A 246 8.97 6.05 -9.71
C ILE A 246 7.53 6.58 -9.68
N ASN A 247 6.60 5.82 -10.24
CA ASN A 247 5.17 6.16 -10.22
C ASN A 247 4.50 5.51 -9.00
N LYS A 248 3.80 6.29 -8.18
CA LYS A 248 3.15 5.82 -6.95
C LYS A 248 1.65 5.59 -7.15
N GLN A 249 1.03 4.82 -6.25
CA GLN A 249 -0.42 4.56 -6.26
C GLN A 249 -1.26 5.84 -6.09
N ASP A 250 -0.76 6.84 -5.39
CA ASP A 250 -1.46 8.13 -5.20
C ASP A 250 -1.41 9.04 -6.44
N GLY A 251 -0.84 8.54 -7.55
CA GLY A 251 -0.71 9.27 -8.80
C GLY A 251 0.38 10.34 -8.80
N LYS A 252 1.21 10.38 -7.74
CA LYS A 252 2.42 11.21 -7.69
C LYS A 252 3.62 10.43 -8.24
N ASN A 253 4.49 11.15 -8.91
CA ASN A 253 5.71 10.59 -9.47
C ASN A 253 6.91 11.21 -8.75
N LEU A 254 7.97 10.43 -8.63
CA LEU A 254 9.27 10.89 -8.16
C LEU A 254 10.28 10.71 -9.28
N GLU A 255 11.03 11.76 -9.58
CA GLU A 255 12.11 11.72 -10.58
C GLU A 255 13.47 11.90 -9.92
N LEU A 256 14.36 10.93 -10.15
CA LEU A 256 15.71 10.90 -9.60
C LEU A 256 16.72 10.82 -10.74
N GLU A 257 17.64 11.77 -10.82
CA GLU A 257 18.73 11.78 -11.80
C GLU A 257 19.96 11.06 -11.22
N PHE A 258 20.38 9.99 -11.89
CA PHE A 258 21.58 9.20 -11.60
C PHE A 258 22.70 9.55 -12.59
N SER A 259 23.93 9.53 -12.11
CA SER A 259 25.13 9.79 -12.93
C SER A 259 25.35 8.75 -14.02
N ARG A 260 25.02 7.48 -13.73
CA ARG A 260 25.30 6.34 -14.62
C ARG A 260 24.11 5.42 -14.75
N LEU A 261 24.00 4.78 -15.92
CA LEU A 261 23.00 3.73 -16.15
C LEU A 261 23.16 2.54 -15.20
N SER A 262 24.39 2.14 -14.87
CA SER A 262 24.63 1.01 -13.96
C SER A 262 24.07 1.26 -12.55
N GLU A 263 24.18 2.49 -12.04
CA GLU A 263 23.65 2.89 -10.73
C GLU A 263 22.13 2.93 -10.75
N ALA A 264 21.53 3.50 -11.81
CA ALA A 264 20.09 3.50 -12.02
C ALA A 264 19.53 2.06 -12.08
N LEU A 265 20.14 1.17 -12.87
CA LEU A 265 19.74 -0.23 -12.97
C LEU A 265 19.89 -0.96 -11.63
N SER A 266 20.96 -0.70 -10.87
CA SER A 266 21.17 -1.29 -9.55
C SER A 266 20.07 -0.86 -8.56
N PHE A 267 19.76 0.44 -8.51
CA PHE A 267 18.71 1.00 -7.68
C PHE A 267 17.33 0.43 -8.01
N VAL A 268 16.98 0.39 -9.30
CA VAL A 268 15.68 -0.14 -9.75
C VAL A 268 15.58 -1.64 -9.52
N SER A 269 16.67 -2.40 -9.72
CA SER A 269 16.72 -3.84 -9.41
C SER A 269 16.50 -4.13 -7.93
N LEU A 270 17.02 -3.28 -7.04
CA LEU A 270 16.84 -3.41 -5.60
C LEU A 270 15.38 -3.21 -5.20
N ILE A 271 14.74 -2.15 -5.71
CA ILE A 271 13.32 -1.87 -5.44
C ILE A 271 12.43 -2.98 -6.01
N ASP A 272 12.68 -3.43 -7.24
CA ASP A 272 11.96 -4.56 -7.85
C ASP A 272 12.09 -5.84 -7.02
N GLY A 273 13.30 -6.15 -6.56
CA GLY A 273 13.56 -7.29 -5.68
C GLY A 273 12.78 -7.23 -4.38
N TYR A 274 12.79 -6.10 -3.69
CA TYR A 274 12.02 -5.92 -2.45
C TYR A 274 10.52 -5.94 -2.68
N TYR A 275 10.04 -5.34 -3.77
CA TYR A 275 8.63 -5.41 -4.17
C TYR A 275 8.18 -6.86 -4.35
N ARG A 276 8.97 -7.68 -5.06
CA ARG A 276 8.65 -9.10 -5.26
C ARG A 276 8.68 -9.92 -3.98
N LEU A 277 9.59 -9.59 -3.08
CA LEU A 277 9.71 -10.29 -1.80
C LEU A 277 8.64 -9.89 -0.80
N THR A 278 8.03 -8.70 -0.92
CA THR A 278 7.15 -8.16 0.14
C THR A 278 5.72 -7.90 -0.31
N THR A 279 5.49 -7.70 -1.61
CA THR A 279 4.20 -7.30 -2.18
C THR A 279 3.66 -8.34 -3.16
N ASP A 280 4.37 -8.63 -4.26
CA ASP A 280 3.89 -9.53 -5.31
C ASP A 280 5.04 -10.26 -6.02
N ALA A 281 5.19 -11.55 -5.74
CA ALA A 281 6.28 -12.39 -6.25
C ALA A 281 6.20 -12.64 -7.77
N HIS A 282 5.04 -12.43 -8.39
CA HIS A 282 4.76 -12.72 -9.79
C HIS A 282 4.63 -11.44 -10.65
N HIS A 283 5.11 -10.31 -10.12
CA HIS A 283 5.12 -9.03 -10.82
C HIS A 283 6.53 -8.44 -10.88
N TYR A 284 6.81 -7.54 -11.82
CA TYR A 284 8.04 -6.77 -11.87
C TYR A 284 7.71 -5.34 -12.31
N LEU A 285 8.42 -4.37 -11.74
CA LEU A 285 8.11 -2.94 -11.85
C LEU A 285 8.69 -2.28 -13.12
N CYS A 286 9.79 -2.82 -13.65
CA CYS A 286 10.49 -2.25 -14.79
C CYS A 286 11.04 -3.37 -15.71
N LYS A 287 10.82 -3.25 -17.03
CA LYS A 287 11.25 -4.27 -18.02
C LYS A 287 12.77 -4.40 -18.11
N GLU A 288 13.51 -3.31 -17.93
CA GLU A 288 14.98 -3.29 -18.07
C GLU A 288 15.72 -4.11 -17.00
N VAL A 289 15.09 -4.31 -15.83
CA VAL A 289 15.66 -5.10 -14.72
C VAL A 289 14.88 -6.38 -14.44
N ALA A 290 13.89 -6.71 -15.28
CA ALA A 290 13.03 -7.85 -15.07
C ALA A 290 13.85 -9.15 -15.15
N PRO A 291 13.85 -10.01 -14.10
CA PRO A 291 14.60 -11.26 -14.14
C PRO A 291 14.07 -12.17 -15.26
N PRO A 292 14.92 -12.70 -16.17
CA PRO A 292 14.45 -13.51 -17.30
C PRO A 292 13.60 -14.71 -16.89
N ARG A 293 13.98 -15.41 -15.81
CA ARG A 293 13.21 -16.54 -15.25
C ARG A 293 11.83 -16.15 -14.74
N LEU A 294 11.68 -14.93 -14.23
CA LEU A 294 10.40 -14.43 -13.77
C LEU A 294 9.49 -14.16 -14.98
N VAL A 295 10.02 -13.55 -16.03
CA VAL A 295 9.28 -13.29 -17.27
C VAL A 295 8.78 -14.60 -17.89
N GLU A 296 9.65 -15.62 -17.99
CA GLU A 296 9.28 -16.97 -18.45
C GLU A 296 8.22 -17.63 -17.55
N SER A 297 8.32 -17.45 -16.23
CA SER A 297 7.35 -17.98 -15.27
C SER A 297 5.98 -17.30 -15.41
N ILE A 298 5.94 -15.99 -15.63
CA ILE A 298 4.69 -15.25 -15.85
C ILE A 298 4.03 -15.71 -17.15
N ALA A 299 4.80 -15.81 -18.24
CA ALA A 299 4.31 -16.24 -19.56
C ALA A 299 3.75 -17.68 -19.56
N SER A 300 4.31 -18.56 -18.71
CA SER A 300 3.86 -19.95 -18.55
C SER A 300 2.85 -20.14 -17.41
N HIS A 301 2.41 -19.07 -16.75
CA HIS A 301 1.57 -19.10 -15.55
C HIS A 301 2.12 -20.01 -14.43
N CYS A 302 3.44 -20.06 -14.30
CA CYS A 302 4.14 -20.84 -13.28
C CYS A 302 4.14 -20.12 -11.92
N HIS A 303 3.86 -20.86 -10.86
CA HIS A 303 3.79 -20.33 -9.49
C HIS A 303 5.14 -20.09 -8.85
N GLY A 304 6.24 -20.45 -9.51
CA GLY A 304 7.55 -20.45 -8.89
C GLY A 304 7.67 -21.55 -7.82
N PRO A 305 8.63 -21.43 -6.88
CA PRO A 305 8.99 -22.50 -5.95
C PRO A 305 8.03 -22.60 -4.75
N ILE A 306 6.75 -22.88 -5.02
CA ILE A 306 5.72 -23.13 -4.01
C ILE A 306 5.75 -24.59 -3.52
N SER A 307 5.30 -24.79 -2.28
CA SER A 307 5.21 -26.12 -1.68
C SER A 307 4.03 -26.92 -2.25
N MET A 308 4.06 -28.25 -2.09
CA MET A 308 2.97 -29.11 -2.53
C MET A 308 1.69 -28.82 -1.77
N GLU A 309 1.78 -28.56 -0.47
CA GLU A 309 0.64 -28.24 0.40
C GLU A 309 -0.06 -26.96 -0.06
N PHE A 310 0.71 -25.95 -0.46
CA PHE A 310 0.15 -24.71 -1.01
C PHE A 310 -0.55 -24.93 -2.34
N ALA A 311 0.05 -25.72 -3.24
CA ALA A 311 -0.58 -26.07 -4.53
C ALA A 311 -1.89 -26.83 -4.32
N VAL A 312 -1.90 -27.83 -3.43
CA VAL A 312 -3.10 -28.60 -3.07
C VAL A 312 -4.19 -27.70 -2.51
N SER A 313 -3.87 -26.84 -1.53
CA SER A 313 -4.83 -25.90 -0.95
C SER A 313 -5.48 -25.00 -2.02
N ARG A 314 -4.72 -24.62 -3.05
CA ARG A 314 -5.24 -23.80 -4.15
C ARG A 314 -6.13 -24.59 -5.12
N LEU A 315 -5.77 -25.82 -5.45
CA LEU A 315 -6.62 -26.71 -6.25
C LEU A 315 -7.97 -26.94 -5.54
N GLN A 316 -7.94 -27.14 -4.23
CA GLN A 316 -9.14 -27.26 -3.38
C GLN A 316 -10.01 -25.99 -3.46
N LYS A 317 -9.42 -24.81 -3.27
CA LYS A 317 -10.13 -23.52 -3.40
C LYS A 317 -10.70 -23.28 -4.79
N SER A 318 -10.11 -23.88 -5.81
CA SER A 318 -10.60 -23.82 -7.20
C SER A 318 -11.61 -24.93 -7.53
N GLY A 319 -12.04 -25.72 -6.54
CA GLY A 319 -13.10 -26.72 -6.65
C GLY A 319 -12.67 -28.09 -7.20
N ASN A 320 -11.37 -28.38 -7.29
CA ASN A 320 -10.83 -29.66 -7.77
C ASN A 320 -11.43 -30.18 -9.10
N LYS A 321 -11.83 -29.28 -10.01
CA LYS A 321 -12.54 -29.63 -11.25
C LYS A 321 -11.71 -30.45 -12.24
N GLN A 322 -12.37 -31.41 -12.90
CA GLN A 322 -12.01 -32.04 -14.18
C GLN A 322 -10.72 -31.57 -14.89
N GLY A 323 -9.52 -32.10 -14.61
CA GLY A 323 -8.33 -31.76 -15.40
C GLY A 323 -7.66 -30.42 -15.05
N LEU A 324 -8.04 -29.81 -13.94
CA LEU A 324 -7.38 -28.63 -13.38
C LEU A 324 -5.98 -28.98 -12.85
N PHE A 325 -4.98 -28.14 -13.14
CA PHE A 325 -3.62 -28.32 -12.64
C PHE A 325 -2.93 -27.01 -12.27
N ILE A 326 -1.83 -27.11 -11.51
CA ILE A 326 -0.93 -26.02 -11.17
C ILE A 326 0.46 -26.35 -11.68
N LEU A 327 1.06 -25.44 -12.44
CA LEU A 327 2.49 -25.48 -12.77
C LEU A 327 3.31 -24.77 -11.68
N ARG A 328 4.30 -25.45 -11.11
CA ARG A 328 5.19 -24.89 -10.08
C ARG A 328 6.65 -25.31 -10.28
N CYS A 329 7.59 -24.49 -9.83
CA CYS A 329 9.00 -24.88 -9.74
C CYS A 329 9.24 -25.76 -8.51
N SER A 330 10.29 -26.58 -8.57
CA SER A 330 10.78 -27.29 -7.39
C SER A 330 11.40 -26.30 -6.39
N PRO A 331 11.04 -26.38 -5.09
CA PRO A 331 11.70 -25.59 -4.05
C PRO A 331 13.16 -25.96 -3.80
N LYS A 332 13.62 -27.11 -4.35
CA LYS A 332 14.96 -27.66 -4.10
C LYS A 332 15.89 -27.62 -5.32
N ASP A 333 15.33 -27.65 -6.53
CA ASP A 333 16.09 -27.78 -7.78
C ASP A 333 15.51 -26.84 -8.85
N PHE A 334 16.27 -25.82 -9.22
CA PHE A 334 15.81 -24.77 -10.13
C PHE A 334 15.58 -25.25 -11.57
N ASN A 335 16.06 -26.44 -11.94
CA ASN A 335 15.85 -27.03 -13.26
C ASN A 335 14.70 -28.04 -13.28
N LYS A 336 13.93 -28.17 -12.18
CA LYS A 336 12.78 -29.07 -12.09
C LYS A 336 11.49 -28.31 -11.84
N TYR A 337 10.44 -28.72 -12.54
CA TYR A 337 9.09 -28.21 -12.42
C TYR A 337 8.12 -29.36 -12.18
N PHE A 338 6.91 -29.01 -11.72
CA PHE A 338 5.87 -29.97 -11.41
C PHE A 338 4.52 -29.45 -11.91
N MET A 339 3.79 -30.31 -12.63
CA MET A 339 2.36 -30.13 -12.88
C MET A 339 1.60 -30.89 -11.80
N THR A 340 1.02 -30.18 -10.82
CA THR A 340 0.28 -30.77 -9.69
C THR A 340 -1.22 -30.75 -9.98
N PHE A 341 -1.93 -31.86 -9.77
CA PHE A 341 -3.34 -32.03 -10.12
C PHE A 341 -4.06 -32.98 -9.14
N PRO A 342 -5.39 -32.85 -8.98
CA PRO A 342 -6.19 -33.79 -8.21
C PRO A 342 -6.45 -35.07 -9.01
N VAL A 343 -6.44 -36.22 -8.33
CA VAL A 343 -6.86 -37.50 -8.89
C VAL A 343 -8.34 -37.70 -8.57
N TYR A 344 -9.15 -37.86 -9.63
CA TYR A 344 -10.57 -38.19 -9.49
C TYR A 344 -10.72 -39.57 -8.83
N ASP A 345 -11.74 -39.72 -8.00
CA ASP A 345 -12.10 -40.94 -7.25
C ASP A 345 -11.36 -41.20 -5.92
N THR A 346 -10.21 -40.59 -5.63
CA THR A 346 -9.41 -40.93 -4.42
C THR A 346 -9.09 -39.75 -3.47
N VAL A 347 -9.52 -38.52 -3.77
CA VAL A 347 -9.16 -37.29 -3.01
C VAL A 347 -7.62 -37.09 -2.91
N GLU A 348 -6.84 -37.84 -3.68
CA GLU A 348 -5.39 -37.76 -3.72
C GLU A 348 -4.92 -36.67 -4.70
N TYR A 349 -3.67 -36.22 -4.51
CA TYR A 349 -3.02 -35.26 -5.39
C TYR A 349 -1.71 -35.83 -5.89
N LYS A 350 -1.50 -35.77 -7.21
CA LYS A 350 -0.27 -36.22 -7.86
C LYS A 350 0.43 -35.07 -8.57
N HIS A 351 1.68 -35.30 -8.95
CA HIS A 351 2.41 -34.36 -9.79
C HIS A 351 3.25 -35.06 -10.86
N CYS A 352 3.26 -34.49 -12.06
CA CYS A 352 4.19 -34.91 -13.10
C CYS A 352 5.42 -34.01 -13.07
N GLN A 353 6.61 -34.61 -13.08
CA GLN A 353 7.87 -33.87 -13.08
C GLN A 353 8.26 -33.44 -14.49
N ILE A 354 8.65 -32.19 -14.64
CA ILE A 354 9.26 -31.64 -15.86
C ILE A 354 10.71 -31.28 -15.53
N THR A 355 11.64 -31.62 -16.42
CA THR A 355 13.06 -31.28 -16.28
C THR A 355 13.48 -30.32 -17.40
N ARG A 356 14.25 -29.30 -17.03
CA ARG A 356 14.94 -28.40 -17.97
C ARG A 356 16.38 -28.88 -18.15
N SER A 357 16.76 -29.19 -19.37
CA SER A 357 18.11 -29.61 -19.73
C SER A 357 19.09 -28.42 -19.82
N ALA A 358 20.38 -28.71 -19.96
CA ALA A 358 21.43 -27.69 -20.05
C ALA A 358 21.31 -26.81 -21.30
N ASN A 359 20.80 -27.36 -22.41
CA ASN A 359 20.49 -26.62 -23.64
C ASN A 359 19.18 -25.80 -23.55
N GLY A 360 18.46 -25.87 -22.43
CA GLY A 360 17.26 -25.07 -22.17
C GLY A 360 15.94 -25.71 -22.59
N GLU A 361 15.96 -26.93 -23.12
CA GLU A 361 14.75 -27.67 -23.50
C GLU A 361 14.00 -28.23 -22.28
N PHE A 362 12.70 -28.45 -22.45
CA PHE A 362 11.81 -28.99 -21.43
C PHE A 362 11.32 -30.38 -21.82
N ASN A 363 11.38 -31.31 -20.87
CA ASN A 363 10.92 -32.68 -21.03
C ASN A 363 10.01 -33.09 -19.87
N LEU A 364 8.88 -33.73 -20.18
CA LEU A 364 8.02 -34.38 -19.19
C LEU A 364 8.61 -35.74 -18.85
N SER A 365 8.89 -35.99 -17.57
CA SER A 365 9.51 -37.24 -17.12
C SER A 365 8.69 -38.45 -17.58
N GLY A 366 9.35 -39.37 -18.30
CA GLY A 366 8.72 -40.56 -18.88
C GLY A 366 8.33 -40.42 -20.36
N THR A 367 8.54 -39.25 -20.99
CA THR A 367 8.27 -39.05 -22.43
C THR A 367 9.57 -38.79 -23.21
N LYS A 368 9.56 -39.08 -24.51
CA LYS A 368 10.71 -38.87 -25.42
C LYS A 368 10.69 -37.49 -26.12
N ARG A 369 9.67 -36.67 -25.88
CA ARG A 369 9.51 -35.37 -26.56
C ARG A 369 10.22 -34.26 -25.78
N ASN A 370 10.93 -33.40 -26.50
CA ASN A 370 11.54 -32.18 -25.96
C ASN A 370 10.85 -30.96 -26.55
N PHE A 371 10.73 -29.90 -25.75
CA PHE A 371 10.07 -28.65 -26.13
C PHE A 371 11.02 -27.48 -25.90
N SER A 372 10.94 -26.45 -26.74
CA SER A 372 11.82 -25.28 -26.62
C SER A 372 11.38 -24.34 -25.48
N SER A 373 10.12 -24.43 -25.08
CA SER A 373 9.53 -23.65 -23.99
C SER A 373 8.53 -24.45 -23.16
N LEU A 374 8.28 -24.00 -21.92
CA LEU A 374 7.20 -24.54 -21.09
C LEU A 374 5.82 -24.37 -21.74
N GLN A 375 5.61 -23.28 -22.46
CA GLN A 375 4.32 -22.98 -23.08
C GLN A 375 3.98 -23.97 -24.20
N GLU A 376 4.97 -24.35 -25.03
CA GLU A 376 4.81 -25.40 -26.05
C GLU A 376 4.50 -26.76 -25.41
N LEU A 377 5.22 -27.11 -24.34
CA LEU A 377 4.97 -28.34 -23.58
C LEU A 377 3.53 -28.37 -23.04
N LEU A 378 3.08 -27.29 -22.40
CA LEU A 378 1.73 -27.17 -21.86
C LEU A 378 0.68 -27.26 -22.96
N CYS A 379 0.85 -26.54 -24.07
CA CYS A 379 -0.09 -26.55 -25.19
C CYS A 379 -0.23 -27.96 -25.81
N CYS A 380 0.86 -28.73 -25.86
CA CYS A 380 0.83 -30.11 -26.33
C CYS A 380 0.01 -31.00 -25.38
N TYR A 381 0.34 -30.99 -24.09
CA TYR A 381 -0.30 -31.86 -23.10
C TYR A 381 -1.69 -31.39 -22.63
N GLN A 382 -2.13 -30.20 -23.04
CA GLN A 382 -3.53 -29.79 -22.91
C GLN A 382 -4.47 -30.49 -23.91
N LYS A 383 -3.93 -30.85 -25.08
CA LYS A 383 -4.67 -31.50 -26.18
C LYS A 383 -4.59 -33.03 -26.13
N GLU A 384 -3.60 -33.57 -25.43
CA GLU A 384 -3.35 -35.01 -25.34
C GLU A 384 -3.74 -35.57 -23.96
N THR A 385 -4.20 -36.81 -23.93
CA THR A 385 -4.45 -37.55 -22.69
C THR A 385 -3.16 -38.21 -22.22
N VAL A 386 -2.79 -38.00 -20.96
CA VAL A 386 -1.58 -38.56 -20.35
C VAL A 386 -1.96 -39.77 -19.48
N ARG A 387 -1.13 -40.82 -19.53
CA ARG A 387 -1.30 -42.05 -18.74
C ARG A 387 -0.08 -42.27 -17.84
N SER A 388 -0.29 -42.44 -16.54
CA SER A 388 0.75 -42.78 -15.56
C SER A 388 0.19 -43.74 -14.52
N ASP A 389 0.87 -44.86 -14.26
CA ASP A 389 0.54 -45.85 -13.21
C ASP A 389 -0.96 -46.19 -13.13
N SER A 390 -1.55 -46.57 -14.26
CA SER A 390 -2.98 -46.92 -14.42
C SER A 390 -4.00 -45.78 -14.30
N ILE A 391 -3.55 -44.53 -14.12
CA ILE A 391 -4.41 -43.34 -14.10
C ILE A 391 -4.35 -42.64 -15.46
N ILE A 392 -5.53 -42.35 -16.01
CA ILE A 392 -5.72 -41.57 -17.24
C ILE A 392 -6.18 -40.17 -16.84
N PHE A 393 -5.50 -39.13 -17.30
CA PHE A 393 -5.86 -37.75 -17.02
C PHE A 393 -5.53 -36.83 -18.19
N GLN A 394 -6.25 -35.72 -18.28
CA GLN A 394 -6.02 -34.68 -19.27
C GLN A 394 -5.84 -33.34 -18.55
N PHE A 395 -4.82 -32.60 -18.91
CA PHE A 395 -4.58 -31.26 -18.37
C PHE A 395 -5.45 -30.24 -19.10
N SER A 396 -6.70 -30.06 -18.67
CA SER A 396 -7.62 -29.15 -19.36
C SER A 396 -7.34 -27.68 -19.06
N LYS A 397 -7.07 -27.34 -17.79
CA LYS A 397 -7.01 -25.94 -17.32
C LYS A 397 -5.89 -25.70 -16.32
N CYS A 398 -5.05 -24.70 -16.59
CA CYS A 398 -4.04 -24.22 -15.65
C CYS A 398 -4.68 -23.23 -14.66
N CYS A 399 -4.39 -23.38 -13.37
CA CYS A 399 -4.71 -22.38 -12.36
C CYS A 399 -3.51 -21.41 -12.23
N PRO A 400 -3.59 -20.16 -12.69
CA PRO A 400 -2.46 -19.23 -12.67
C PRO A 400 -2.22 -18.64 -11.27
N PRO A 401 -1.04 -18.07 -10.99
CA PRO A 401 -0.78 -17.28 -9.79
C PRO A 401 -1.74 -16.08 -9.69
N LYS A 402 -2.13 -15.69 -8.48
CA LYS A 402 -2.98 -14.50 -8.26
C LYS A 402 -2.11 -13.37 -7.73
N SER A 403 -2.34 -12.16 -8.22
CA SER A 403 -1.62 -10.98 -7.74
C SER A 403 -1.82 -10.77 -6.24
N LYS A 404 -0.74 -10.37 -5.56
CA LYS A 404 -0.66 -10.14 -4.10
C LYS A 404 -1.18 -11.31 -3.25
N GLU A 405 -1.23 -12.51 -3.81
CA GLU A 405 -1.67 -13.67 -3.07
C GLU A 405 -0.66 -14.02 -1.99
N LYS A 406 -1.18 -14.22 -0.78
CA LYS A 406 -0.38 -14.69 0.34
C LYS A 406 0.14 -16.09 0.04
N SER A 407 1.41 -16.17 -0.34
CA SER A 407 2.11 -17.41 -0.61
C SER A 407 3.34 -17.54 0.27
N CYS A 408 3.95 -18.72 0.28
CA CYS A 408 5.24 -18.94 0.93
C CYS A 408 6.41 -18.20 0.27
N LEU A 409 6.16 -17.41 -0.78
CA LEU A 409 7.17 -16.59 -1.48
C LEU A 409 7.29 -15.19 -0.88
N LEU A 410 6.25 -14.70 -0.20
CA LEU A 410 6.23 -13.35 0.37
C LEU A 410 6.78 -13.35 1.81
N VAL A 411 7.52 -12.29 2.13
CA VAL A 411 8.11 -12.00 3.44
C VAL A 411 7.24 -10.96 4.15
N CYS A 412 6.74 -11.32 5.33
CA CYS A 412 5.97 -10.39 6.17
C CYS A 412 6.90 -9.40 6.87
N ARG A 413 6.57 -8.10 6.83
CA ARG A 413 7.31 -7.03 7.50
C ARG A 413 6.79 -6.78 8.92
N SER A 414 7.70 -6.63 9.89
CA SER A 414 7.40 -6.56 11.34
C SER A 414 6.72 -5.25 11.76
N ASN A 415 6.92 -4.16 11.04
CA ASN A 415 6.42 -2.83 11.45
C ASN A 415 5.05 -2.47 10.88
N LYS A 416 4.44 -3.35 10.09
CA LYS A 416 3.08 -3.18 9.59
C LYS A 416 2.31 -4.47 9.84
N GLY A 417 1.67 -4.53 11.01
CA GLY A 417 0.74 -5.60 11.37
C GLY A 417 -0.33 -5.78 10.30
N SER A 418 -0.04 -6.64 9.33
CA SER A 418 -0.97 -7.14 8.33
C SER A 418 -1.13 -8.64 8.58
N GLU A 419 -1.63 -8.98 9.78
CA GLU A 419 -2.25 -10.28 10.00
C GLU A 419 -3.67 -10.24 9.42
N VAL A 420 -3.75 -10.40 8.08
CA VAL A 420 -5.02 -10.52 7.33
C VAL A 420 -5.51 -11.98 7.43
N PRO A 421 -6.85 -12.21 7.50
CA PRO A 421 -7.50 -13.35 8.13
C PRO A 421 -7.15 -14.73 7.56
N LEU A 422 -7.27 -15.73 8.44
CA LEU A 422 -7.60 -17.09 8.05
C LEU A 422 -9.02 -17.05 7.46
N SER A 423 -9.13 -17.19 6.14
CA SER A 423 -10.33 -17.32 5.28
C SER A 423 -10.66 -16.07 4.44
N PRO A 424 -10.68 -16.18 3.09
CA PRO A 424 -11.43 -15.24 2.27
C PRO A 424 -12.91 -15.57 2.43
N SER A 425 -13.64 -14.78 3.20
CA SER A 425 -15.09 -14.81 3.10
C SER A 425 -15.46 -14.27 1.72
N LEU A 426 -15.89 -15.16 0.83
CA LEU A 426 -16.67 -14.84 -0.36
C LEU A 426 -17.99 -14.20 0.09
N HIS A 427 -17.95 -12.96 0.57
CA HIS A 427 -19.14 -12.14 0.60
C HIS A 427 -19.07 -11.33 -0.69
N ARG A 428 -19.92 -11.70 -1.66
CA ARG A 428 -20.37 -10.74 -2.67
C ARG A 428 -20.68 -9.46 -1.89
N HIS A 429 -20.18 -8.33 -2.37
CA HIS A 429 -20.55 -7.02 -1.85
C HIS A 429 -22.06 -6.82 -2.12
N ASN A 430 -22.92 -7.44 -1.30
CA ASN A 430 -24.31 -7.05 -1.23
C ASN A 430 -24.29 -5.67 -0.58
N ILE A 431 -24.47 -4.64 -1.39
CA ILE A 431 -24.62 -3.26 -0.93
C ILE A 431 -26.01 -3.16 -0.28
N SER A 432 -26.23 -3.83 0.86
CA SER A 432 -27.49 -3.79 1.63
C SER A 432 -27.90 -2.39 2.11
N GLN A 433 -27.03 -1.38 1.95
CA GLN A 433 -27.29 0.01 2.29
C GLN A 433 -26.50 0.90 1.33
N MET A 434 -27.22 1.68 0.54
CA MET A 434 -26.68 2.62 -0.43
C MET A 434 -26.21 3.91 0.27
N VAL A 435 -25.03 4.41 -0.10
CA VAL A 435 -24.42 5.59 0.52
C VAL A 435 -24.13 6.65 -0.54
N PHE A 436 -24.92 7.71 -0.53
CA PHE A 436 -24.71 8.90 -1.36
C PHE A 436 -25.36 10.13 -0.69
N HIS A 437 -24.90 11.31 -1.07
CA HIS A 437 -25.52 12.56 -0.65
C HIS A 437 -26.90 12.72 -1.31
N LYS A 438 -27.90 13.16 -0.54
CA LYS A 438 -29.25 13.42 -1.04
C LYS A 438 -29.35 14.88 -1.46
N ILE A 439 -29.77 15.12 -2.69
CA ILE A 439 -29.99 16.45 -3.26
C ILE A 439 -31.48 16.67 -3.40
N ARG A 440 -31.97 17.85 -3.01
CA ARG A 440 -33.39 18.19 -3.13
C ARG A 440 -33.71 18.66 -4.55
N LYS A 441 -34.94 18.45 -5.00
CA LYS A 441 -35.33 18.80 -6.37
C LYS A 441 -35.30 20.31 -6.60
N GLU A 442 -35.65 21.12 -5.59
CA GLU A 442 -35.59 22.59 -5.69
C GLU A 442 -34.16 23.14 -5.89
N ASP A 443 -33.14 22.34 -5.54
CA ASP A 443 -31.74 22.70 -5.69
C ASP A 443 -31.20 22.39 -7.10
N LEU A 444 -32.04 21.87 -8.02
CA LEU A 444 -31.66 21.45 -9.37
C LEU A 444 -32.43 22.22 -10.46
N GLU A 445 -31.69 22.66 -11.48
CA GLU A 445 -32.24 23.34 -12.66
C GLU A 445 -31.83 22.61 -13.93
N PHE A 446 -32.83 22.16 -14.71
CA PHE A 446 -32.63 21.47 -15.99
C PHE A 446 -32.36 22.45 -17.12
N MET A 447 -31.40 22.10 -17.99
CA MET A 447 -31.07 22.84 -19.20
C MET A 447 -31.25 21.93 -20.43
N GLU A 448 -30.26 21.86 -21.32
CA GLU A 448 -30.30 21.11 -22.57
C GLU A 448 -30.15 19.59 -22.38
N SER A 449 -30.75 18.82 -23.28
CA SER A 449 -30.55 17.37 -23.37
C SER A 449 -29.21 17.08 -24.05
N LEU A 450 -28.38 16.27 -23.40
CA LEU A 450 -27.07 15.84 -23.89
C LEU A 450 -27.12 14.46 -24.58
N GLY A 451 -28.23 13.73 -24.44
CA GLY A 451 -28.46 12.45 -25.11
C GLY A 451 -29.08 11.38 -24.21
N GLN A 452 -28.86 10.12 -24.59
CA GLN A 452 -29.45 8.96 -23.91
C GLN A 452 -28.40 7.88 -23.60
N GLY A 453 -28.49 7.35 -22.38
CA GLY A 453 -27.86 6.10 -21.94
C GLY A 453 -28.80 4.91 -22.16
N THR A 454 -28.41 3.72 -21.71
CA THR A 454 -29.19 2.49 -21.98
C THR A 454 -30.62 2.54 -21.44
N PHE A 455 -30.85 3.18 -20.28
CA PHE A 455 -32.20 3.42 -19.73
C PHE A 455 -32.32 4.80 -19.09
N THR A 456 -31.46 5.73 -19.48
CA THR A 456 -31.33 7.03 -18.81
C THR A 456 -31.36 8.16 -19.82
N LYS A 457 -32.03 9.25 -19.49
CA LYS A 457 -31.95 10.52 -20.23
C LYS A 457 -30.91 11.41 -19.56
N ILE A 458 -30.02 12.00 -20.35
CA ILE A 458 -28.87 12.76 -19.84
C ILE A 458 -29.10 14.23 -20.16
N PHE A 459 -29.08 15.07 -19.14
CA PHE A 459 -29.28 16.51 -19.26
C PHE A 459 -28.09 17.28 -18.69
N LYS A 460 -27.79 18.43 -19.28
CA LYS A 460 -27.02 19.48 -18.61
C LYS A 460 -27.94 20.17 -17.61
N GLY A 461 -27.38 20.65 -16.50
CA GLY A 461 -28.10 21.49 -15.56
C GLY A 461 -27.20 22.25 -14.61
N VAL A 462 -27.84 22.88 -13.64
CA VAL A 462 -27.18 23.61 -12.55
C VAL A 462 -27.67 23.08 -11.22
N ARG A 463 -26.72 22.79 -10.32
CA ARG A 463 -26.98 22.51 -8.90
C ARG A 463 -26.74 23.77 -8.09
N LYS A 464 -27.68 24.11 -7.21
CA LYS A 464 -27.62 25.23 -6.27
C LYS A 464 -27.34 24.67 -4.88
N GLU A 465 -26.30 25.14 -4.21
CA GLU A 465 -25.99 24.75 -2.83
C GLU A 465 -25.79 25.99 -1.98
N LEU A 466 -26.44 26.01 -0.81
CA LEU A 466 -26.28 27.09 0.16
C LEU A 466 -24.93 26.91 0.88
N GLY A 467 -23.99 27.81 0.62
CA GLY A 467 -22.73 27.90 1.34
C GLY A 467 -22.83 28.75 2.60
N ASP A 468 -21.68 29.11 3.15
CA ASP A 468 -21.61 30.01 4.30
C ASP A 468 -22.11 31.44 3.99
N TYR A 469 -22.56 32.14 5.02
CA TYR A 469 -23.08 33.52 4.95
C TYR A 469 -24.28 33.72 4.01
N GLY A 470 -25.01 32.64 3.68
CA GLY A 470 -26.17 32.69 2.79
C GLY A 470 -25.81 32.80 1.31
N LEU A 471 -24.54 32.63 0.94
CA LEU A 471 -24.11 32.63 -0.45
C LEU A 471 -24.58 31.35 -1.14
N VAL A 472 -25.34 31.48 -2.23
CA VAL A 472 -25.76 30.33 -3.05
C VAL A 472 -24.71 30.06 -4.12
N HIS A 473 -24.04 28.93 -4.01
CA HIS A 473 -23.10 28.45 -5.02
C HIS A 473 -23.86 27.71 -6.12
N GLN A 474 -23.53 28.05 -7.37
CA GLN A 474 -24.06 27.38 -8.55
C GLN A 474 -22.96 26.54 -9.19
N THR A 475 -23.26 25.30 -9.52
CA THR A 475 -22.32 24.37 -10.14
C THR A 475 -22.96 23.74 -11.36
N GLU A 476 -22.29 23.79 -12.51
CA GLU A 476 -22.72 23.04 -13.70
C GLU A 476 -22.60 21.54 -13.45
N VAL A 477 -23.67 20.82 -13.77
CA VAL A 477 -23.81 19.39 -13.51
C VAL A 477 -24.39 18.64 -14.71
N VAL A 478 -24.12 17.34 -14.75
CA VAL A 478 -24.86 16.38 -15.58
C VAL A 478 -25.89 15.69 -14.71
N MET A 479 -27.13 15.67 -15.17
CA MET A 479 -28.24 14.96 -14.54
C MET A 479 -28.61 13.75 -15.39
N LYS A 480 -28.32 12.55 -14.88
CA LYS A 480 -28.78 11.29 -15.47
C LYS A 480 -30.09 10.90 -14.81
N VAL A 481 -31.17 10.95 -15.58
CA VAL A 481 -32.54 10.62 -15.13
C VAL A 481 -32.86 9.21 -15.58
N LEU A 482 -33.20 8.31 -14.65
CA LEU A 482 -33.69 6.98 -14.97
C LEU A 482 -35.07 7.08 -15.64
N ASP A 483 -35.25 6.43 -16.79
CA ASP A 483 -36.52 6.43 -17.48
C ASP A 483 -37.60 5.75 -16.64
N GLN A 484 -38.80 6.34 -16.60
CA GLN A 484 -39.94 5.85 -15.81
C GLN A 484 -40.39 4.43 -16.24
N THR A 485 -40.20 4.11 -17.52
CA THR A 485 -40.49 2.77 -18.08
C THR A 485 -39.55 1.68 -17.54
N HIS A 486 -38.42 2.07 -16.94
CA HIS A 486 -37.33 1.19 -16.53
C HIS A 486 -37.02 1.28 -15.01
N ARG A 487 -38.03 1.63 -14.20
CA ARG A 487 -37.90 1.80 -12.73
C ARG A 487 -37.50 0.55 -11.97
N ASN A 488 -37.75 -0.62 -12.54
CA ASN A 488 -37.30 -1.91 -12.01
C ASN A 488 -35.77 -1.98 -11.87
N TYR A 489 -35.01 -1.15 -12.58
CA TYR A 489 -33.55 -1.06 -12.46
C TYR A 489 -33.05 0.02 -11.49
N SER A 490 -33.94 0.65 -10.72
CA SER A 490 -33.59 1.71 -9.76
C SER A 490 -32.57 1.27 -8.71
N GLU A 491 -32.63 0.02 -8.26
CA GLU A 491 -31.64 -0.53 -7.33
C GLU A 491 -30.24 -0.49 -7.92
N SER A 492 -30.04 -1.07 -9.10
CA SER A 492 -28.74 -1.06 -9.79
C SER A 492 -28.27 0.36 -10.15
N PHE A 493 -29.20 1.26 -10.48
CA PHE A 493 -28.90 2.68 -10.71
C PHE A 493 -28.30 3.35 -9.47
N PHE A 494 -28.87 3.08 -8.29
CA PHE A 494 -28.40 3.62 -7.03
C PHE A 494 -27.15 2.92 -6.51
N GLU A 495 -26.93 1.64 -6.82
CA GLU A 495 -25.66 0.96 -6.57
C GLU A 495 -24.50 1.66 -7.30
N ALA A 496 -24.71 2.03 -8.57
CA ALA A 496 -23.72 2.79 -9.33
C ALA A 496 -23.45 4.18 -8.72
N ALA A 497 -24.50 4.91 -8.34
CA ALA A 497 -24.34 6.20 -7.64
C ALA A 497 -23.58 6.04 -6.32
N SER A 498 -23.95 5.01 -5.54
CA SER A 498 -23.34 4.69 -4.25
C SER A 498 -21.86 4.34 -4.41
N MET A 499 -21.50 3.53 -5.41
CA MET A 499 -20.12 3.21 -5.72
C MET A 499 -19.33 4.48 -6.02
N MET A 500 -19.80 5.32 -6.94
CA MET A 500 -19.08 6.52 -7.36
C MET A 500 -18.97 7.58 -6.24
N SER A 501 -19.95 7.68 -5.34
CA SER A 501 -19.88 8.59 -4.18
C SER A 501 -18.83 8.20 -3.14
N GLN A 502 -18.40 6.94 -3.12
CA GLN A 502 -17.40 6.42 -2.17
C GLN A 502 -15.98 6.43 -2.73
N LEU A 503 -15.79 6.97 -3.94
CA LEU A 503 -14.52 6.98 -4.66
C LEU A 503 -14.01 8.41 -4.84
N SER A 504 -12.70 8.57 -4.70
CA SER A 504 -12.00 9.82 -4.98
C SER A 504 -10.71 9.51 -5.72
N HIS A 505 -10.67 9.86 -7.00
CA HIS A 505 -9.51 9.68 -7.88
C HIS A 505 -9.58 10.71 -9.01
N LYS A 506 -8.42 11.25 -9.42
CA LYS A 506 -8.34 12.35 -10.41
C LYS A 506 -8.97 12.02 -11.77
N HIS A 507 -8.97 10.74 -12.15
CA HIS A 507 -9.54 10.24 -13.41
C HIS A 507 -10.90 9.52 -13.25
N LEU A 508 -11.61 9.73 -12.14
CA LEU A 508 -13.00 9.30 -11.98
C LEU A 508 -13.91 10.52 -11.92
N ILE A 509 -15.10 10.43 -12.52
CA ILE A 509 -16.12 11.48 -12.44
C ILE A 509 -16.61 11.62 -11.01
N LEU A 510 -16.72 12.87 -10.55
CA LEU A 510 -17.28 13.15 -9.24
C LEU A 510 -18.81 13.00 -9.28
N ASN A 511 -19.35 12.19 -8.37
CA ASN A 511 -20.79 12.08 -8.13
C ASN A 511 -21.18 12.99 -6.95
N TYR A 512 -21.92 14.07 -7.22
CA TYR A 512 -22.37 15.00 -6.18
C TYR A 512 -23.46 14.40 -5.30
N GLY A 513 -24.27 13.50 -5.85
CA GLY A 513 -25.33 12.87 -5.10
C GLY A 513 -26.49 12.41 -5.97
N VAL A 514 -27.61 12.16 -5.31
CA VAL A 514 -28.82 11.62 -5.93
C VAL A 514 -30.02 12.46 -5.48
N CYS A 515 -30.90 12.79 -6.42
CA CYS A 515 -32.21 13.35 -6.14
C CYS A 515 -33.27 12.27 -6.43
N VAL A 516 -34.14 12.04 -5.45
CA VAL A 516 -35.31 11.14 -5.57
C VAL A 516 -36.55 11.99 -5.29
N CYS A 517 -37.38 12.21 -6.30
CA CYS A 517 -38.61 12.99 -6.19
C CYS A 517 -39.70 12.37 -7.05
N GLY A 518 -40.78 11.87 -6.45
CA GLY A 518 -41.66 10.95 -7.19
C GLY A 518 -41.05 9.55 -7.19
N GLU A 519 -41.10 8.67 -8.18
CA GLU A 519 -41.24 8.67 -9.65
C GLU A 519 -39.98 9.03 -10.45
N GLU A 520 -39.21 10.06 -10.09
CA GLU A 520 -37.95 10.43 -10.77
C GLU A 520 -36.71 10.12 -9.92
N ASN A 521 -35.82 9.28 -10.47
CA ASN A 521 -34.52 8.97 -9.88
C ASN A 521 -33.41 9.64 -10.70
N ILE A 522 -32.69 10.58 -10.09
CA ILE A 522 -31.72 11.44 -10.77
C ILE A 522 -30.35 11.30 -10.10
N MET A 523 -29.33 10.93 -10.87
CA MET A 523 -27.93 10.97 -10.45
C MET A 523 -27.31 12.27 -10.94
N VAL A 524 -26.66 13.02 -10.02
CA VAL A 524 -26.11 14.35 -10.29
C VAL A 524 -24.58 14.29 -10.25
N GLN A 525 -23.95 14.55 -11.39
CA GLN A 525 -22.52 14.34 -11.61
C GLN A 525 -21.83 15.60 -12.11
N GLU A 526 -20.51 15.60 -12.05
CA GLU A 526 -19.66 16.60 -12.69
C GLU A 526 -19.95 16.73 -14.19
N TYR A 527 -20.11 17.97 -14.65
CA TYR A 527 -20.22 18.28 -16.07
C TYR A 527 -18.86 18.33 -16.75
N VAL A 528 -18.80 17.77 -17.96
CA VAL A 528 -17.59 17.64 -18.77
C VAL A 528 -17.81 18.25 -20.14
N LYS A 529 -17.04 19.31 -20.44
CA LYS A 529 -17.24 20.17 -21.61
C LYS A 529 -17.17 19.43 -22.96
N PHE A 530 -16.19 18.55 -23.17
CA PHE A 530 -15.98 17.90 -24.47
C PHE A 530 -16.79 16.61 -24.65
N GLY A 531 -17.52 16.18 -23.61
CA GLY A 531 -18.37 14.98 -23.67
C GLY A 531 -17.57 13.68 -23.78
N SER A 532 -18.17 12.69 -24.46
CA SER A 532 -17.62 11.33 -24.54
C SER A 532 -16.49 11.20 -25.56
N LEU A 533 -15.50 10.38 -25.20
CA LEU A 533 -14.27 10.20 -25.95
C LEU A 533 -14.50 9.56 -27.31
N ASP A 534 -15.46 8.64 -27.44
CA ASP A 534 -15.81 7.99 -28.71
C ASP A 534 -16.24 9.02 -29.78
N THR A 535 -17.10 9.95 -29.41
CA THR A 535 -17.62 11.01 -30.28
C THR A 535 -16.52 12.01 -30.60
N TYR A 536 -15.72 12.37 -29.61
CA TYR A 536 -14.58 13.27 -29.78
C TYR A 536 -13.54 12.71 -30.77
N LEU A 537 -13.16 11.43 -30.62
CA LEU A 537 -12.21 10.75 -31.50
C LEU A 537 -12.70 10.70 -32.95
N LYS A 538 -13.98 10.40 -33.18
CA LYS A 538 -14.59 10.40 -34.52
C LYS A 538 -14.52 11.77 -35.18
N LYS A 539 -14.84 12.83 -34.42
CA LYS A 539 -14.81 14.22 -34.92
C LYS A 539 -13.40 14.72 -35.22
N ASN A 540 -12.39 14.23 -34.49
CA ASN A 540 -11.02 14.75 -34.51
C ASN A 540 -9.98 13.72 -35.01
N LYS A 541 -10.40 12.75 -35.83
CA LYS A 541 -9.58 11.61 -36.25
C LYS A 541 -8.22 11.99 -36.86
N ASN A 542 -8.15 13.12 -37.55
CA ASN A 542 -6.95 13.58 -38.24
C ASN A 542 -6.00 14.45 -37.38
N SER A 543 -6.47 15.02 -36.27
CA SER A 543 -5.66 15.88 -35.40
C SER A 543 -5.00 15.11 -34.25
N ILE A 544 -5.53 13.93 -33.91
CA ILE A 544 -5.09 13.14 -32.76
C ILE A 544 -3.97 12.18 -33.15
N ASN A 545 -2.78 12.42 -32.58
CA ASN A 545 -1.60 11.59 -32.79
C ASN A 545 -1.56 10.39 -31.81
N ILE A 546 -0.58 9.51 -31.99
CA ILE A 546 -0.43 8.30 -31.16
C ILE A 546 -0.04 8.60 -29.70
N LEU A 547 0.72 9.67 -29.46
CA LEU A 547 1.16 10.06 -28.12
C LEU A 547 -0.04 10.53 -27.28
N TRP A 548 -0.97 11.26 -27.90
CA TRP A 548 -2.23 11.65 -27.30
C TRP A 548 -3.06 10.44 -26.88
N LYS A 549 -3.22 9.46 -27.79
CA LYS A 549 -3.97 8.21 -27.53
C LYS A 549 -3.35 7.41 -26.38
N LEU A 550 -2.02 7.35 -26.33
CA LEU A 550 -1.30 6.70 -25.25
C LEU A 550 -1.50 7.38 -23.90
N GLU A 551 -1.51 8.71 -23.88
CA GLU A 551 -1.71 9.45 -22.64
C GLU A 551 -3.13 9.20 -22.07
N VAL A 552 -4.14 9.20 -22.94
CA VAL A 552 -5.50 8.81 -22.55
C VAL A 552 -5.58 7.36 -22.07
N ALA A 553 -4.90 6.42 -22.76
CA ALA A 553 -4.85 5.02 -22.37
C ALA A 553 -4.22 4.82 -20.97
N LYS A 554 -3.16 5.58 -20.65
CA LYS A 554 -2.55 5.55 -19.31
C LYS A 554 -3.48 6.05 -18.22
N GLN A 555 -4.10 7.21 -18.45
CA GLN A 555 -5.00 7.80 -17.47
C GLN A 555 -6.18 6.87 -17.16
N LEU A 556 -6.70 6.20 -18.19
CA LEU A 556 -7.72 5.17 -18.02
C LEU A 556 -7.16 3.97 -17.23
N ALA A 557 -5.96 3.48 -17.58
CA ALA A 557 -5.33 2.38 -16.85
C ALA A 557 -5.09 2.72 -15.36
N TRP A 558 -4.73 3.96 -15.02
CA TRP A 558 -4.61 4.42 -13.63
C TRP A 558 -5.95 4.41 -12.90
N ALA A 559 -7.02 4.89 -13.54
CA ALA A 559 -8.37 4.83 -12.97
C ALA A 559 -8.79 3.37 -12.71
N MET A 560 -8.53 2.47 -13.66
CA MET A 560 -8.87 1.06 -13.52
C MET A 560 -8.01 0.33 -12.49
N ASN A 561 -6.73 0.66 -12.37
CA ASN A 561 -5.86 0.16 -11.30
C ASN A 561 -6.37 0.57 -9.92
N PHE A 562 -6.82 1.82 -9.77
CA PHE A 562 -7.42 2.29 -8.52
C PHE A 562 -8.68 1.49 -8.13
N LEU A 563 -9.54 1.16 -9.11
CA LEU A 563 -10.71 0.31 -8.87
C LEU A 563 -10.31 -1.14 -8.52
N GLU A 564 -9.32 -1.71 -9.22
CA GLU A 564 -8.80 -3.05 -8.95
C GLU A 564 -8.22 -3.19 -7.54
N GLU A 565 -7.46 -2.19 -7.08
CA GLU A 565 -6.88 -2.14 -5.72
C GLU A 565 -7.97 -2.01 -4.63
N LYS A 566 -9.11 -1.39 -4.95
CA LYS A 566 -10.29 -1.35 -4.08
C LYS A 566 -11.20 -2.56 -4.22
N HIS A 567 -10.86 -3.53 -5.07
CA HIS A 567 -11.66 -4.70 -5.40
C HIS A 567 -13.08 -4.36 -5.93
N LEU A 568 -13.20 -3.25 -6.67
CA LEU A 568 -14.46 -2.81 -7.27
C LEU A 568 -14.47 -3.09 -8.78
N VAL A 569 -15.60 -3.61 -9.27
CA VAL A 569 -15.80 -3.90 -10.69
C VAL A 569 -16.62 -2.78 -11.31
N HIS A 570 -16.12 -2.15 -12.37
CA HIS A 570 -16.85 -1.14 -13.12
C HIS A 570 -17.92 -1.79 -14.00
N GLY A 571 -17.58 -2.81 -14.78
CA GLY A 571 -18.51 -3.63 -15.58
C GLY A 571 -19.04 -2.98 -16.87
N ASN A 572 -18.71 -1.71 -17.13
CA ASN A 572 -19.14 -1.00 -18.35
C ASN A 572 -18.06 -0.02 -18.88
N VAL A 573 -16.84 -0.49 -19.05
CA VAL A 573 -15.72 0.33 -19.57
C VAL A 573 -15.79 0.40 -21.10
N CYS A 574 -16.00 1.59 -21.67
CA CYS A 574 -16.02 1.86 -23.11
C CYS A 574 -15.71 3.35 -23.36
N ALA A 575 -15.28 3.75 -24.57
CA ALA A 575 -14.93 5.15 -24.82
C ALA A 575 -16.14 6.09 -24.73
N LYS A 576 -17.38 5.58 -24.87
CA LYS A 576 -18.60 6.35 -24.56
C LYS A 576 -18.68 6.78 -23.10
N ASN A 577 -18.17 5.96 -22.18
CA ASN A 577 -18.14 6.23 -20.74
C ASN A 577 -16.83 6.89 -20.28
N VAL A 578 -15.88 7.13 -21.17
CA VAL A 578 -14.68 7.94 -20.90
C VAL A 578 -14.96 9.35 -21.37
N LEU A 579 -14.86 10.33 -20.48
CA LEU A 579 -15.17 11.73 -20.78
C LEU A 579 -13.90 12.56 -20.88
N LEU A 580 -13.81 13.42 -21.90
CA LEU A 580 -12.66 14.29 -22.13
C LEU A 580 -12.87 15.66 -21.44
N ILE A 581 -11.99 15.98 -20.50
CA ILE A 581 -12.05 17.21 -19.70
C ILE A 581 -11.22 18.32 -20.34
N ARG A 582 -9.99 17.98 -20.75
CA ARG A 582 -9.02 18.90 -21.35
C ARG A 582 -8.41 18.29 -22.61
N GLU A 583 -8.25 19.10 -23.65
CA GLU A 583 -7.50 18.75 -24.87
C GLU A 583 -5.99 18.91 -24.70
N ASP A 584 -5.19 18.45 -25.66
CA ASP A 584 -3.73 18.68 -25.63
C ASP A 584 -3.43 20.16 -25.87
N ASP A 585 -2.91 20.86 -24.84
CA ASP A 585 -2.44 22.23 -24.97
C ASP A 585 -0.91 22.24 -25.09
N ARG A 586 -0.45 22.19 -26.34
CA ARG A 586 0.99 22.20 -26.66
C ARG A 586 1.69 23.51 -26.29
N ARG A 587 0.97 24.61 -26.13
CA ARG A 587 1.57 25.92 -25.78
C ARG A 587 1.86 25.99 -24.30
N ALA A 588 0.94 25.49 -23.46
CA ALA A 588 1.12 25.41 -22.01
C ALA A 588 1.81 24.11 -21.56
N GLY A 589 1.94 23.13 -22.46
CA GLY A 589 2.53 21.83 -22.15
C GLY A 589 1.61 20.88 -21.39
N ASN A 590 0.30 21.14 -21.38
CA ASN A 590 -0.66 20.35 -20.62
C ASN A 590 -1.18 19.18 -21.46
N PRO A 591 -1.04 17.92 -21.01
CA PRO A 591 -1.54 16.76 -21.74
C PRO A 591 -3.08 16.72 -21.73
N PRO A 592 -3.70 15.92 -22.62
CA PRO A 592 -5.12 15.65 -22.53
C PRO A 592 -5.49 15.08 -21.17
N PHE A 593 -6.70 15.34 -20.69
CA PHE A 593 -7.16 14.86 -19.40
C PHE A 593 -8.53 14.19 -19.53
N ILE A 594 -8.65 12.95 -19.06
CA ILE A 594 -9.90 12.19 -19.06
C ILE A 594 -10.39 11.86 -17.66
N LYS A 595 -11.70 11.59 -17.57
CA LYS A 595 -12.34 10.98 -16.40
C LYS A 595 -13.29 9.86 -16.85
N LEU A 596 -13.23 8.72 -16.17
CA LEU A 596 -14.18 7.62 -16.36
C LEU A 596 -15.50 7.95 -15.64
N SER A 597 -16.61 7.89 -16.37
CA SER A 597 -17.98 8.08 -15.87
C SER A 597 -18.43 6.87 -15.05
N ASP A 598 -19.62 6.95 -14.43
CA ASP A 598 -20.21 5.81 -13.74
C ASP A 598 -20.55 4.65 -14.70
N PRO A 599 -20.69 3.42 -14.19
CA PRO A 599 -21.03 2.28 -15.02
C PRO A 599 -22.50 2.25 -15.49
N GLY A 600 -23.36 3.09 -14.91
CA GLY A 600 -24.81 3.05 -15.12
C GLY A 600 -25.45 1.78 -14.56
N ILE A 601 -26.48 1.29 -15.24
CA ILE A 601 -27.15 0.03 -14.88
C ILE A 601 -26.21 -1.15 -15.11
N SER A 602 -26.04 -1.97 -14.07
CA SER A 602 -25.15 -3.14 -14.07
C SER A 602 -25.55 -4.14 -15.14
N ILE A 603 -24.56 -4.70 -15.83
CA ILE A 603 -24.79 -5.76 -16.82
C ILE A 603 -25.39 -7.03 -16.19
N THR A 604 -25.28 -7.20 -14.87
CA THR A 604 -25.84 -8.36 -14.15
C THR A 604 -27.36 -8.40 -14.15
N VAL A 605 -28.01 -7.25 -14.36
CA VAL A 605 -29.48 -7.13 -14.38
C VAL A 605 -30.03 -6.82 -15.76
N LEU A 606 -29.17 -6.56 -16.75
CA LEU A 606 -29.62 -6.22 -18.10
C LEU A 606 -30.16 -7.45 -18.85
N PRO A 607 -31.19 -7.28 -19.70
CA PRO A 607 -31.64 -8.29 -20.65
C PRO A 607 -30.50 -8.78 -21.56
N LYS A 608 -30.54 -10.07 -21.91
CA LYS A 608 -29.48 -10.73 -22.69
C LYS A 608 -29.31 -10.09 -24.07
N GLU A 609 -30.38 -9.61 -24.67
CA GLU A 609 -30.37 -8.95 -25.99
C GLU A 609 -29.50 -7.68 -25.96
N ILE A 610 -29.63 -6.89 -24.89
CA ILE A 610 -28.83 -5.68 -24.67
C ILE A 610 -27.35 -6.04 -24.41
N LEU A 611 -27.09 -7.15 -23.72
CA LEU A 611 -25.71 -7.63 -23.52
C LEU A 611 -25.06 -8.01 -24.85
N ILE A 612 -25.78 -8.71 -25.73
CA ILE A 612 -25.30 -9.10 -27.07
C ILE A 612 -25.04 -7.86 -27.94
N GLU A 613 -25.91 -6.84 -27.88
CA GLU A 613 -25.71 -5.59 -28.62
C GLU A 613 -24.42 -4.86 -28.22
N ARG A 614 -24.02 -5.01 -26.96
CA ARG A 614 -22.79 -4.46 -26.36
C ARG A 614 -21.55 -5.32 -26.59
N ILE A 615 -21.63 -6.44 -27.30
CA ILE A 615 -20.43 -7.13 -27.79
C ILE A 615 -19.67 -6.16 -28.74
N PRO A 616 -18.34 -5.96 -28.57
CA PRO A 616 -17.42 -6.79 -27.79
C PRO A 616 -16.93 -6.21 -26.44
N TRP A 617 -17.61 -5.22 -25.85
CA TRP A 617 -17.22 -4.70 -24.52
C TRP A 617 -17.67 -5.60 -23.38
N VAL A 618 -18.83 -6.27 -23.52
CA VAL A 618 -19.28 -7.27 -22.54
C VAL A 618 -18.46 -8.54 -22.75
N PRO A 619 -17.74 -9.04 -21.74
CA PRO A 619 -16.86 -10.19 -21.92
C PRO A 619 -17.65 -11.50 -22.08
N PRO A 620 -17.07 -12.52 -22.74
CA PRO A 620 -17.76 -13.78 -23.06
C PRO A 620 -18.37 -14.48 -21.84
N GLU A 621 -17.67 -14.50 -20.71
CA GLU A 621 -18.14 -15.17 -19.49
C GLU A 621 -19.40 -14.53 -18.89
N CYS A 622 -19.63 -13.24 -19.14
CA CYS A 622 -20.82 -12.51 -18.70
C CYS A 622 -22.00 -12.64 -19.67
N ILE A 623 -21.75 -13.00 -20.94
CA ILE A 623 -22.82 -13.35 -21.90
C ILE A 623 -23.42 -14.71 -21.54
N GLY A 624 -22.58 -15.65 -21.10
CA GLY A 624 -23.01 -16.98 -20.65
C GLY A 624 -23.78 -16.91 -19.32
N ASP A 625 -23.20 -16.28 -18.30
CA ASP A 625 -23.84 -16.03 -17.01
C ASP A 625 -23.40 -14.65 -16.48
N PRO A 626 -24.30 -13.65 -16.46
CA PRO A 626 -23.98 -12.31 -15.97
C PRO A 626 -23.47 -12.28 -14.53
N ALA A 627 -23.75 -13.29 -13.70
CA ALA A 627 -23.25 -13.39 -12.33
C ALA A 627 -21.72 -13.62 -12.25
N ASN A 628 -21.06 -13.89 -13.38
CA ASN A 628 -19.60 -13.99 -13.50
C ASN A 628 -18.89 -12.63 -13.60
N LEU A 629 -19.62 -11.51 -13.50
CA LEU A 629 -19.02 -10.18 -13.46
C LEU A 629 -17.94 -10.10 -12.37
N SER A 630 -16.71 -9.79 -12.78
CA SER A 630 -15.52 -9.82 -11.92
C SER A 630 -14.48 -8.77 -12.34
N LEU A 631 -13.42 -8.59 -11.55
CA LEU A 631 -12.29 -7.70 -11.90
C LEU A 631 -11.61 -8.09 -13.21
N ALA A 632 -11.79 -9.33 -13.69
CA ALA A 632 -11.28 -9.77 -14.97
C ALA A 632 -12.14 -9.26 -16.14
N ALA A 633 -13.44 -9.06 -15.94
CA ALA A 633 -14.35 -8.51 -16.95
C ALA A 633 -13.89 -7.10 -17.38
N ASP A 634 -13.49 -6.27 -16.42
CA ASP A 634 -12.99 -4.92 -16.68
C ASP A 634 -11.71 -4.90 -17.52
N LYS A 635 -10.85 -5.92 -17.41
CA LYS A 635 -9.63 -6.05 -18.23
C LYS A 635 -10.00 -6.28 -19.69
N TRP A 636 -11.00 -7.13 -19.95
CA TRP A 636 -11.54 -7.36 -21.29
C TRP A 636 -12.13 -6.08 -21.88
N SER A 637 -13.04 -5.44 -21.14
CA SER A 637 -13.68 -4.19 -21.57
C SER A 637 -12.65 -3.07 -21.81
N PHE A 638 -11.61 -3.00 -20.99
CA PHE A 638 -10.47 -2.10 -21.18
C PHE A 638 -9.70 -2.42 -22.48
N GLY A 639 -9.43 -3.69 -22.78
CA GLY A 639 -8.81 -4.11 -24.05
C GLY A 639 -9.62 -3.67 -25.27
N THR A 640 -10.93 -3.89 -25.26
CA THR A 640 -11.85 -3.40 -26.30
C THR A 640 -11.85 -1.86 -26.39
N THR A 641 -11.78 -1.17 -25.26
CA THR A 641 -11.72 0.30 -25.21
C THR A 641 -10.40 0.83 -25.76
N LEU A 642 -9.27 0.18 -25.49
CA LEU A 642 -7.98 0.52 -26.10
C LEU A 642 -8.04 0.37 -27.62
N TRP A 643 -8.67 -0.70 -28.12
CA TRP A 643 -8.89 -0.87 -29.55
C TRP A 643 -9.71 0.28 -30.14
N GLU A 644 -10.80 0.68 -29.48
CA GLU A 644 -11.65 1.81 -29.89
C GLU A 644 -10.85 3.14 -29.95
N ILE A 645 -10.03 3.41 -28.94
CA ILE A 645 -9.13 4.59 -28.91
C ILE A 645 -8.16 4.56 -30.09
N CYS A 646 -7.56 3.40 -30.37
CA CYS A 646 -6.60 3.22 -31.46
C CYS A 646 -7.23 3.44 -32.84
N SER A 647 -8.44 2.92 -33.03
CA SER A 647 -9.21 3.01 -34.26
C SER A 647 -9.80 4.41 -34.51
N GLY A 648 -9.66 5.34 -33.56
CA GLY A 648 -10.21 6.70 -33.68
C GLY A 648 -11.70 6.77 -33.38
N GLY A 649 -12.16 5.97 -32.42
CA GLY A 649 -13.55 5.95 -31.95
C GLY A 649 -14.46 5.02 -32.76
N GLU A 650 -13.94 4.27 -33.74
CA GLU A 650 -14.75 3.28 -34.47
C GLU A 650 -15.26 2.19 -33.53
N LYS A 651 -16.54 1.81 -33.68
CA LYS A 651 -17.13 0.73 -32.90
C LYS A 651 -16.62 -0.62 -33.43
N PRO A 652 -15.95 -1.44 -32.60
CA PRO A 652 -15.52 -2.76 -33.04
C PRO A 652 -16.74 -3.62 -33.41
N LEU A 653 -16.60 -4.41 -34.47
CA LEU A 653 -17.66 -5.31 -34.98
C LEU A 653 -18.98 -4.59 -35.34
N ALA A 654 -18.94 -3.29 -35.67
CA ALA A 654 -20.15 -2.49 -35.96
C ALA A 654 -20.98 -3.03 -37.14
N THR A 655 -20.35 -3.71 -38.10
CA THR A 655 -21.00 -4.27 -39.29
C THR A 655 -21.67 -5.62 -39.05
N LEU A 656 -21.42 -6.26 -37.89
CA LEU A 656 -21.97 -7.57 -37.56
C LEU A 656 -23.33 -7.42 -36.84
N ASP A 657 -24.29 -8.24 -37.26
CA ASP A 657 -25.54 -8.45 -36.52
C ASP A 657 -25.30 -9.23 -35.22
N ASN A 658 -26.34 -9.33 -34.40
CA ASN A 658 -26.26 -9.99 -33.08
C ASN A 658 -25.91 -11.49 -33.17
N THR A 659 -26.35 -12.18 -34.21
CA THR A 659 -26.05 -13.61 -34.43
C THR A 659 -24.56 -13.79 -34.76
N LYS A 660 -24.01 -12.97 -35.65
CA LYS A 660 -22.58 -13.01 -36.01
C LYS A 660 -21.67 -12.59 -34.86
N LYS A 661 -22.12 -11.68 -33.99
CA LYS A 661 -21.41 -11.33 -32.75
C LYS A 661 -21.30 -12.51 -31.78
N MET A 662 -22.36 -13.32 -31.68
CA MET A 662 -22.32 -14.54 -30.87
C MET A 662 -21.37 -15.58 -31.46
N LEU A 663 -21.44 -15.83 -32.77
CA LEU A 663 -20.50 -16.72 -33.46
C LEU A 663 -19.04 -16.27 -33.29
N PHE A 664 -18.78 -14.97 -33.31
CA PHE A 664 -17.45 -14.43 -33.03
C PHE A 664 -16.91 -14.85 -31.65
N TYR A 665 -17.78 -14.94 -30.63
CA TYR A 665 -17.41 -15.46 -29.31
C TYR A 665 -17.32 -16.98 -29.24
N GLU A 666 -18.23 -17.71 -29.88
CA GLU A 666 -18.24 -19.18 -29.92
C GLU A 666 -16.98 -19.74 -30.60
N ASP A 667 -16.53 -19.09 -31.67
CA ASP A 667 -15.33 -19.48 -32.43
C ASP A 667 -14.02 -18.95 -31.81
N HIS A 668 -14.10 -18.26 -30.67
CA HIS A 668 -12.93 -17.68 -29.98
C HIS A 668 -12.08 -16.71 -30.83
N HIS A 669 -12.73 -15.92 -31.69
CA HIS A 669 -12.04 -14.95 -32.53
C HIS A 669 -11.49 -13.74 -31.75
N GLN A 670 -10.37 -13.19 -32.19
CA GLN A 670 -9.78 -11.96 -31.65
C GLN A 670 -10.14 -10.75 -32.51
N LEU A 671 -10.15 -9.55 -31.91
CA LEU A 671 -10.37 -8.32 -32.67
C LEU A 671 -9.27 -8.12 -33.73
N PRO A 672 -9.56 -7.48 -34.87
CA PRO A 672 -8.54 -7.16 -35.86
C PRO A 672 -7.40 -6.37 -35.24
N ALA A 673 -6.16 -6.80 -35.47
CA ALA A 673 -4.99 -6.14 -34.88
C ALA A 673 -4.94 -4.65 -35.31
N PRO A 674 -4.77 -3.71 -34.36
CA PRO A 674 -4.52 -2.32 -34.72
C PRO A 674 -3.18 -2.19 -35.47
N LYS A 675 -2.99 -1.08 -36.20
CA LYS A 675 -1.75 -0.80 -36.93
C LYS A 675 -0.48 -0.82 -36.04
N TRP A 676 -0.65 -0.69 -34.74
CA TRP A 676 0.43 -0.69 -33.77
C TRP A 676 0.57 -2.04 -33.07
N THR A 677 1.61 -2.79 -33.44
CA THR A 677 1.86 -4.18 -33.03
C THR A 677 2.04 -4.37 -31.53
N GLU A 678 2.79 -3.50 -30.86
CA GLU A 678 3.08 -3.65 -29.43
C GLU A 678 1.84 -3.41 -28.59
N LEU A 679 0.97 -2.48 -29.02
CA LEU A 679 -0.32 -2.26 -28.39
C LEU A 679 -1.34 -3.35 -28.74
N ALA A 680 -1.23 -3.96 -29.93
CA ALA A 680 -2.04 -5.12 -30.31
C ALA A 680 -1.83 -6.29 -29.32
N ASN A 681 -0.58 -6.60 -28.98
CA ASN A 681 -0.27 -7.66 -28.01
C ASN A 681 -0.89 -7.39 -26.63
N LEU A 682 -0.88 -6.13 -26.18
CA LEU A 682 -1.50 -5.73 -24.91
C LEU A 682 -3.03 -5.89 -24.97
N ILE A 683 -3.66 -5.46 -26.07
CA ILE A 683 -5.11 -5.63 -26.30
C ILE A 683 -5.47 -7.11 -26.28
N THR A 684 -4.76 -7.96 -27.04
CA THR A 684 -4.99 -9.41 -27.07
C THR A 684 -4.83 -10.04 -25.69
N SER A 685 -3.80 -9.65 -24.92
CA SER A 685 -3.61 -10.15 -23.55
C SER A 685 -4.75 -9.74 -22.61
N CYS A 686 -5.29 -8.53 -22.77
CA CYS A 686 -6.45 -8.06 -22.00
C CYS A 686 -7.74 -8.78 -22.41
N MET A 687 -7.85 -9.18 -23.67
CA MET A 687 -9.00 -9.90 -24.27
C MET A 687 -8.78 -11.41 -24.36
N ASP A 688 -8.08 -11.99 -23.38
CA ASP A 688 -7.99 -13.44 -23.25
C ASP A 688 -9.38 -14.01 -22.86
N TYR A 689 -9.82 -15.05 -23.56
CA TYR A 689 -11.10 -15.72 -23.27
C TYR A 689 -11.10 -16.40 -21.90
N GLU A 690 -9.94 -16.77 -21.39
CA GLU A 690 -9.77 -17.23 -20.01
C GLU A 690 -9.59 -16.02 -19.08
N PRO A 691 -10.58 -15.68 -18.23
CA PRO A 691 -10.53 -14.46 -17.42
C PRO A 691 -9.35 -14.41 -16.45
N THR A 692 -8.87 -15.59 -16.02
CA THR A 692 -7.75 -15.71 -15.08
C THR A 692 -6.37 -15.44 -15.69
N PHE A 693 -6.25 -15.43 -17.02
CA PHE A 693 -4.99 -15.14 -17.72
C PHE A 693 -4.79 -13.66 -18.06
N ARG A 694 -5.87 -12.86 -17.99
CA ARG A 694 -5.83 -11.42 -18.27
C ARG A 694 -4.89 -10.69 -17.28
N PRO A 695 -4.06 -9.73 -17.74
CA PRO A 695 -3.06 -9.06 -16.91
C PRO A 695 -3.69 -8.11 -15.87
N THR A 696 -3.08 -7.97 -14.70
CA THR A 696 -3.42 -6.92 -13.73
C THR A 696 -3.25 -5.52 -14.34
N PHE A 697 -3.98 -4.52 -13.87
CA PHE A 697 -3.81 -3.15 -14.36
C PHE A 697 -2.42 -2.57 -14.04
N ARG A 698 -1.76 -3.03 -12.97
CA ARG A 698 -0.33 -2.72 -12.73
C ARG A 698 0.58 -3.16 -13.88
N ALA A 699 0.39 -4.39 -14.37
CA ALA A 699 1.13 -4.89 -15.53
C ALA A 699 0.79 -4.12 -16.80
N VAL A 700 -0.50 -3.79 -17.00
CA VAL A 700 -0.97 -2.94 -18.11
C VAL A 700 -0.28 -1.57 -18.09
N ILE A 701 -0.24 -0.89 -16.94
CA ILE A 701 0.42 0.43 -16.78
C ILE A 701 1.90 0.35 -17.13
N ARG A 702 2.62 -0.63 -16.57
CA ARG A 702 4.03 -0.89 -16.88
C ARG A 702 4.23 -1.12 -18.38
N ASP A 703 3.39 -1.94 -19.00
CA ASP A 703 3.52 -2.27 -20.41
C ASP A 703 3.22 -1.05 -21.29
N LEU A 704 2.21 -0.24 -20.97
CA LEU A 704 1.95 1.05 -21.62
C LEU A 704 3.10 2.05 -21.47
N HIS A 705 3.74 2.12 -20.30
CA HIS A 705 4.90 3.00 -20.07
C HIS A 705 6.11 2.59 -20.92
N SER A 706 6.32 1.29 -21.11
CA SER A 706 7.41 0.79 -21.95
C SER A 706 7.25 1.12 -23.44
N LEU A 707 6.04 1.47 -23.89
CA LEU A 707 5.79 1.87 -25.28
C LEU A 707 6.28 3.28 -25.62
N PHE A 708 6.72 4.06 -24.62
CA PHE A 708 7.30 5.38 -24.84
C PHE A 708 8.77 5.20 -25.27
N THR A 709 9.04 5.39 -26.57
CA THR A 709 10.39 5.26 -27.12
C THR A 709 11.36 6.26 -26.45
N PRO A 710 12.61 5.87 -26.12
CA PRO A 710 13.59 6.73 -25.43
C PRO A 710 14.12 7.94 -26.23
N GLY A 711 13.57 8.23 -27.41
CA GLY A 711 14.12 9.21 -28.36
C GLY A 711 13.24 10.44 -28.64
N ARG A 712 12.05 10.55 -28.02
CA ARG A 712 11.26 11.79 -28.07
C ARG A 712 11.08 12.29 -26.65
N SER A 713 11.92 13.25 -26.29
CA SER A 713 11.78 14.08 -25.11
C SER A 713 10.43 14.79 -25.15
N ILE A 714 9.37 14.10 -24.72
CA ILE A 714 8.34 14.78 -23.97
C ILE A 714 9.01 15.01 -22.63
N ALA A 715 9.53 16.22 -22.44
CA ALA A 715 9.62 16.77 -21.11
C ALA A 715 8.27 16.44 -20.48
N LEU A 716 8.24 15.51 -19.52
CA LEU A 716 7.08 15.32 -18.68
C LEU A 716 6.93 16.67 -17.98
N ILE A 717 6.10 17.53 -18.57
CA ILE A 717 5.83 18.84 -18.00
C ILE A 717 5.05 18.56 -16.74
N ASN A 718 5.78 18.67 -15.63
CA ASN A 718 5.35 18.84 -14.26
C ASN A 718 3.84 18.66 -14.03
N CYS A 719 3.43 17.40 -13.88
CA CYS A 719 2.37 17.08 -12.93
C CYS A 719 2.97 16.58 -11.60
N SER A 720 4.22 16.95 -11.29
CA SER A 720 4.62 17.17 -9.90
C SER A 720 4.17 18.57 -9.49
N ALA A 721 2.86 18.79 -9.43
CA ALA A 721 2.40 19.68 -8.39
C ALA A 721 2.72 18.95 -7.07
N THR A 722 3.96 19.08 -6.59
CA THR A 722 4.12 19.32 -5.17
C THR A 722 3.17 20.46 -4.92
N LEU A 723 1.98 20.15 -4.39
CA LEU A 723 0.97 21.15 -4.08
C LEU A 723 1.73 22.27 -3.40
N PRO A 724 1.66 23.50 -3.92
CA PRO A 724 2.30 24.58 -3.21
C PRO A 724 1.73 24.53 -1.79
N LEU A 725 2.62 24.57 -0.79
CA LEU A 725 2.21 24.65 0.61
C LEU A 725 1.25 25.85 0.83
N LEU A 726 1.26 26.80 -0.11
CA LEU A 726 0.38 27.94 -0.26
C LEU A 726 -0.61 27.74 -1.42
N PHE A 727 -1.89 27.57 -1.11
CA PHE A 727 -2.99 27.48 -2.07
C PHE A 727 -3.56 28.88 -2.34
N GLU A 728 -3.84 29.18 -3.59
CA GLU A 728 -4.48 30.44 -3.97
C GLU A 728 -6.01 30.35 -3.92
N GLU A 729 -6.65 31.29 -3.22
CA GLU A 729 -8.11 31.27 -2.99
C GLU A 729 -8.90 31.28 -4.30
N ARG A 730 -8.44 32.04 -5.29
CA ARG A 730 -9.07 32.14 -6.61
C ARG A 730 -9.15 30.80 -7.37
N HIS A 731 -8.35 29.82 -6.99
CA HIS A 731 -8.35 28.47 -7.59
C HIS A 731 -9.12 27.46 -6.72
N LEU A 732 -9.62 27.84 -5.54
CA LEU A 732 -10.45 26.97 -4.70
C LEU A 732 -11.92 27.12 -5.07
N ILE A 733 -12.46 26.11 -5.75
CA ILE A 733 -13.85 26.05 -6.18
C ILE A 733 -14.64 25.24 -5.14
N PHE A 734 -15.63 25.87 -4.50
CA PHE A 734 -16.54 25.18 -3.58
C PHE A 734 -17.38 24.12 -4.30
N LEU A 735 -17.52 22.94 -3.69
CA LEU A 735 -18.33 21.83 -4.24
C LEU A 735 -19.46 21.39 -3.31
N GLN A 736 -19.16 21.26 -2.00
CA GLN A 736 -20.12 20.77 -1.02
C GLN A 736 -19.73 21.15 0.41
N GLN A 737 -20.70 21.43 1.29
CA GLN A 737 -20.42 21.54 2.73
C GLN A 737 -20.33 20.14 3.37
N LEU A 738 -19.20 19.83 4.04
CA LEU A 738 -18.97 18.53 4.68
C LEU A 738 -19.38 18.51 6.14
N GLY A 739 -19.19 19.63 6.85
CA GLY A 739 -19.53 19.74 8.27
C GLY A 739 -19.45 21.18 8.75
N LYS A 740 -20.21 21.49 9.79
CA LYS A 740 -20.20 22.80 10.45
C LYS A 740 -20.34 22.61 11.95
N GLY A 741 -19.41 23.18 12.70
CA GLY A 741 -19.41 23.18 14.17
C GLY A 741 -18.95 24.55 14.69
N ASN A 742 -18.87 24.70 16.00
CA ASN A 742 -18.54 26.00 16.61
C ASN A 742 -17.11 26.49 16.31
N PHE A 743 -16.18 25.59 16.03
CA PHE A 743 -14.79 25.92 15.68
C PHE A 743 -14.60 26.28 14.20
N GLY A 744 -15.60 26.07 13.35
CA GLY A 744 -15.50 26.34 11.92
C GLY A 744 -16.36 25.46 11.03
N SER A 745 -16.35 25.77 9.73
CA SER A 745 -16.92 24.94 8.68
C SER A 745 -15.83 24.17 7.94
N VAL A 746 -16.16 22.96 7.50
CA VAL A 746 -15.34 22.15 6.61
C VAL A 746 -16.10 21.98 5.31
N GLU A 747 -15.45 22.33 4.21
CA GLU A 747 -16.01 22.27 2.87
C GLU A 747 -15.19 21.32 2.00
N MET A 748 -15.87 20.66 1.09
CA MET A 748 -15.27 19.99 -0.05
C MET A 748 -15.06 21.04 -1.14
N CYS A 749 -13.82 21.20 -1.56
CA CYS A 749 -13.45 22.10 -2.65
C CYS A 749 -12.64 21.36 -3.71
N ARG A 750 -12.59 21.91 -4.92
CA ARG A 750 -11.62 21.56 -5.94
C ARG A 750 -10.55 22.64 -6.01
N TYR A 751 -9.30 22.27 -5.88
CA TYR A 751 -8.19 23.18 -6.16
C TYR A 751 -7.79 23.06 -7.63
N ASP A 752 -8.17 24.05 -8.44
CA ASP A 752 -8.08 24.01 -9.89
C ASP A 752 -7.38 25.25 -10.49
N PRO A 753 -6.04 25.32 -10.46
CA PRO A 753 -5.29 26.43 -11.02
C PRO A 753 -5.47 26.62 -12.53
N LEU A 754 -5.81 25.55 -13.26
CA LEU A 754 -5.99 25.57 -14.71
C LEU A 754 -7.42 25.94 -15.12
N GLN A 755 -8.35 26.01 -14.17
CA GLN A 755 -9.77 26.32 -14.39
C GLN A 755 -10.42 25.44 -15.46
N ASP A 756 -10.01 24.19 -15.53
CA ASP A 756 -10.42 23.22 -16.54
C ASP A 756 -11.10 21.99 -15.94
N ASN A 757 -11.46 22.02 -14.66
CA ASN A 757 -12.07 20.95 -13.89
C ASN A 757 -11.16 19.71 -13.66
N THR A 758 -9.85 19.84 -13.87
CA THR A 758 -8.87 18.76 -13.61
C THR A 758 -8.24 18.81 -12.22
N GLY A 759 -8.49 19.89 -11.48
CA GLY A 759 -8.02 20.11 -10.12
C GLY A 759 -8.36 19.01 -9.11
N GLU A 760 -7.55 18.92 -8.06
CA GLU A 760 -7.72 17.91 -7.01
C GLU A 760 -8.84 18.29 -6.03
N VAL A 761 -9.62 17.29 -5.59
CA VAL A 761 -10.59 17.48 -4.51
C VAL A 761 -9.88 17.49 -3.15
N VAL A 762 -10.19 18.50 -2.34
CA VAL A 762 -9.59 18.77 -1.03
C VAL A 762 -10.68 19.08 0.01
N ALA A 763 -10.37 18.87 1.28
CA ALA A 763 -11.17 19.36 2.39
C ALA A 763 -10.59 20.69 2.88
N VAL A 764 -11.41 21.73 2.99
CA VAL A 764 -11.03 23.08 3.40
C VAL A 764 -11.72 23.41 4.71
N LYS A 765 -10.93 23.50 5.79
CA LYS A 765 -11.41 23.96 7.10
C LYS A 765 -11.20 25.48 7.20
N LYS A 766 -12.22 26.19 7.66
CA LYS A 766 -12.20 27.64 7.85
C LYS A 766 -12.87 28.02 9.16
N LEU A 767 -12.31 29.04 9.79
CA LEU A 767 -12.84 29.63 11.02
C LEU A 767 -14.14 30.38 10.76
N GLN A 768 -15.11 30.19 11.65
CA GLN A 768 -16.39 30.91 11.62
C GLN A 768 -16.34 32.24 12.40
N HIS A 769 -15.46 32.34 13.41
CA HIS A 769 -15.27 33.52 14.24
C HIS A 769 -13.82 34.00 14.19
N SER A 770 -13.63 35.30 13.98
CA SER A 770 -12.33 35.95 13.75
C SER A 770 -11.84 36.76 14.96
N THR A 771 -11.97 36.22 16.18
CA THR A 771 -11.26 36.81 17.34
C THR A 771 -9.75 36.53 17.19
N ALA A 772 -8.91 37.43 17.72
CA ALA A 772 -7.45 37.24 17.66
C ALA A 772 -6.99 35.94 18.34
N GLU A 773 -7.75 35.45 19.32
CA GLU A 773 -7.48 34.20 20.03
C GLU A 773 -7.82 32.97 19.18
N HIS A 774 -8.99 32.93 18.55
CA HIS A 774 -9.37 31.85 17.64
C HIS A 774 -8.42 31.74 16.43
N ILE A 775 -7.94 32.89 15.92
CA ILE A 775 -6.93 32.90 14.85
C ILE A 775 -5.64 32.24 15.31
N ARG A 776 -5.12 32.59 16.50
CA ARG A 776 -3.89 31.99 17.06
C ARG A 776 -4.03 30.48 17.30
N ASP A 777 -5.19 30.03 17.78
CA ASP A 777 -5.44 28.60 17.98
C ASP A 777 -5.53 27.84 16.65
N PHE A 778 -6.10 28.46 15.61
CA PHE A 778 -6.15 27.86 14.28
C PHE A 778 -4.78 27.84 13.58
N GLU A 779 -3.97 28.89 13.71
CA GLU A 779 -2.56 28.88 13.26
C GLU A 779 -1.77 27.77 13.96
N ARG A 780 -2.03 27.54 15.25
CA ARG A 780 -1.44 26.44 16.00
C ARG A 780 -1.91 25.07 15.50
N GLU A 781 -3.21 24.91 15.25
CA GLU A 781 -3.76 23.69 14.64
C GLU A 781 -3.06 23.36 13.32
N ILE A 782 -2.86 24.37 12.47
CA ILE A 782 -2.15 24.26 11.19
C ILE A 782 -0.71 23.80 11.40
N GLU A 783 0.06 24.46 12.27
CA GLU A 783 1.47 24.10 12.50
C GLU A 783 1.62 22.72 13.14
N ILE A 784 0.69 22.32 14.02
CA ILE A 784 0.63 20.96 14.53
C ILE A 784 0.42 19.99 13.37
N LEU A 785 -0.68 20.12 12.62
CA LEU A 785 -1.02 19.15 11.56
C LEU A 785 0.05 19.06 10.47
N LYS A 786 0.66 20.19 10.10
CA LYS A 786 1.78 20.27 9.15
C LYS A 786 3.02 19.48 9.60
N SER A 787 3.25 19.36 10.91
CA SER A 787 4.38 18.59 11.48
C SER A 787 4.10 17.08 11.60
N LEU A 788 2.86 16.64 11.35
CA LEU A 788 2.44 15.25 11.52
C LEU A 788 2.47 14.51 10.18
N GLN A 789 3.15 13.36 10.15
CA GLN A 789 3.16 12.48 8.99
C GLN A 789 3.02 11.02 9.46
N HIS A 790 1.80 10.49 9.37
CA HIS A 790 1.48 9.13 9.77
C HIS A 790 0.30 8.58 8.96
N GLU A 791 0.27 7.26 8.70
CA GLU A 791 -0.79 6.66 7.86
C GLU A 791 -2.19 6.72 8.49
N ASN A 792 -2.28 6.87 9.82
CA ASN A 792 -3.53 6.98 10.59
C ASN A 792 -3.81 8.42 11.08
N ILE A 793 -3.23 9.43 10.43
CA ILE A 793 -3.51 10.86 10.68
C ILE A 793 -3.91 11.50 9.35
N VAL A 794 -4.90 12.40 9.38
CA VAL A 794 -5.32 13.16 8.19
C VAL A 794 -4.14 13.97 7.63
N LYS A 795 -3.88 13.84 6.34
CA LYS A 795 -2.77 14.53 5.68
C LYS A 795 -3.04 16.03 5.53
N TYR A 796 -2.11 16.82 6.05
CA TYR A 796 -1.95 18.23 5.69
C TYR A 796 -1.61 18.37 4.21
N LYS A 797 -2.26 19.31 3.51
CA LYS A 797 -1.91 19.66 2.12
C LYS A 797 -1.33 21.06 1.99
N GLY A 798 -1.84 22.02 2.75
CA GLY A 798 -1.40 23.41 2.67
C GLY A 798 -2.32 24.36 3.41
N VAL A 799 -2.09 25.65 3.21
CA VAL A 799 -2.95 26.73 3.69
C VAL A 799 -3.31 27.68 2.56
N CYS A 800 -4.44 28.37 2.71
CA CYS A 800 -4.88 29.42 1.80
C CYS A 800 -5.13 30.71 2.58
N TYR A 801 -4.69 31.85 2.02
CA TYR A 801 -4.97 33.18 2.55
C TYR A 801 -5.89 33.93 1.59
N SER A 802 -6.92 34.57 2.14
CA SER A 802 -7.72 35.53 1.38
C SER A 802 -7.02 36.89 1.23
N ALA A 803 -7.51 37.72 0.31
CA ALA A 803 -7.01 39.06 0.06
C ALA A 803 -6.85 39.86 1.37
N GLY A 804 -5.64 40.37 1.63
CA GLY A 804 -5.29 41.07 2.86
C GLY A 804 -4.87 40.18 4.04
N ARG A 805 -4.65 38.87 3.86
CA ARG A 805 -4.24 37.88 4.89
C ARG A 805 -5.20 37.73 6.08
N ARG A 806 -6.44 38.19 5.97
CA ARG A 806 -7.40 38.20 7.09
C ARG A 806 -8.21 36.90 7.25
N ASN A 807 -8.30 36.05 6.22
CA ASN A 807 -9.02 34.77 6.29
C ASN A 807 -8.08 33.62 5.94
N LEU A 808 -7.54 32.97 6.97
CA LEU A 808 -6.71 31.76 6.86
C LEU A 808 -7.60 30.53 6.73
N ARG A 809 -7.28 29.64 5.78
CA ARG A 809 -7.96 28.36 5.57
C ARG A 809 -6.95 27.22 5.58
N LEU A 810 -7.30 26.10 6.22
CA LEU A 810 -6.50 24.88 6.27
C LEU A 810 -6.96 23.91 5.17
N ILE A 811 -6.03 23.44 4.34
CA ILE A 811 -6.30 22.50 3.25
C ILE A 811 -5.78 21.11 3.64
N MET A 812 -6.67 20.11 3.55
CA MET A 812 -6.43 18.72 3.94
C MET A 812 -6.85 17.76 2.81
N GLU A 813 -6.44 16.49 2.92
CA GLU A 813 -7.00 15.44 2.08
C GLU A 813 -8.51 15.24 2.31
N TYR A 814 -9.25 15.00 1.24
CA TYR A 814 -10.67 14.67 1.31
C TYR A 814 -10.85 13.15 1.52
N LEU A 815 -11.69 12.75 2.47
CA LEU A 815 -11.96 11.35 2.82
C LEU A 815 -13.45 11.04 2.57
N PRO A 816 -13.79 10.24 1.53
CA PRO A 816 -15.15 10.15 1.01
C PRO A 816 -16.15 9.43 1.92
N PHE A 817 -15.68 8.58 2.84
CA PHE A 817 -16.55 7.87 3.77
C PHE A 817 -16.93 8.69 5.02
N GLY A 818 -16.36 9.89 5.16
CA GLY A 818 -16.68 10.81 6.26
C GLY A 818 -16.24 10.30 7.63
N SER A 819 -16.98 10.69 8.68
CA SER A 819 -16.68 10.32 10.06
C SER A 819 -16.96 8.85 10.35
N LEU A 820 -16.15 8.24 11.21
CA LEU A 820 -16.30 6.86 11.64
C LEU A 820 -17.62 6.67 12.40
N ARG A 821 -18.06 7.69 13.15
CA ARG A 821 -19.39 7.72 13.78
C ARG A 821 -20.51 7.46 12.77
N ASP A 822 -20.55 8.26 11.70
CA ASP A 822 -21.59 8.13 10.67
C ASP A 822 -21.43 6.85 9.86
N TYR A 823 -20.19 6.44 9.61
CA TYR A 823 -19.89 5.20 8.91
C TYR A 823 -20.37 3.96 9.68
N LEU A 824 -20.15 3.90 11.00
CA LEU A 824 -20.61 2.80 11.86
C LEU A 824 -22.14 2.71 11.87
N MET A 825 -22.83 3.83 12.04
CA MET A 825 -24.30 3.88 12.04
C MET A 825 -24.89 3.39 10.71
N LYS A 826 -24.23 3.68 9.58
CA LYS A 826 -24.66 3.30 8.22
C LYS A 826 -24.21 1.91 7.77
N ASN A 827 -23.35 1.22 8.51
CA ASN A 827 -22.75 -0.05 8.06
C ASN A 827 -22.75 -1.13 9.15
N LYS A 828 -23.64 -1.02 10.16
CA LYS A 828 -23.68 -1.89 11.34
C LYS A 828 -23.66 -3.38 11.00
N GLU A 829 -24.35 -3.81 9.95
CA GLU A 829 -24.44 -5.22 9.56
C GLU A 829 -23.18 -5.76 8.86
N ARG A 830 -22.35 -4.88 8.28
CA ARG A 830 -21.15 -5.26 7.52
C ARG A 830 -19.87 -5.21 8.34
N ILE A 831 -19.92 -4.60 9.52
CA ILE A 831 -18.76 -4.38 10.37
C ILE A 831 -18.75 -5.48 11.43
N ASP A 832 -17.88 -6.47 11.23
CA ASP A 832 -17.67 -7.52 12.21
C ASP A 832 -16.73 -7.05 13.34
N HIS A 833 -16.65 -7.86 14.41
CA HIS A 833 -15.75 -7.58 15.53
C HIS A 833 -14.28 -7.47 15.11
N LYS A 834 -13.84 -8.20 14.08
CA LYS A 834 -12.46 -8.14 13.60
C LYS A 834 -12.16 -6.77 12.98
N LYS A 835 -13.09 -6.21 12.21
CA LYS A 835 -12.97 -4.87 11.61
C LYS A 835 -12.95 -3.79 12.69
N LEU A 836 -13.77 -3.89 13.74
CA LEU A 836 -13.72 -2.98 14.88
C LEU A 836 -12.37 -3.01 15.61
N VAL A 837 -11.83 -4.21 15.86
CA VAL A 837 -10.48 -4.39 16.45
C VAL A 837 -9.40 -3.83 15.52
N HIS A 838 -9.59 -3.96 14.20
CA HIS A 838 -8.66 -3.38 13.23
C HIS A 838 -8.63 -1.86 13.30
N TYR A 839 -9.78 -1.19 13.30
CA TYR A 839 -9.89 0.26 13.50
C TYR A 839 -9.28 0.69 14.82
N THR A 840 -9.54 -0.06 15.88
CA THR A 840 -8.96 0.14 17.22
C THR A 840 -7.43 0.17 17.18
N SER A 841 -6.80 -0.82 16.55
CA SER A 841 -5.33 -0.90 16.42
C SER A 841 -4.77 0.29 15.63
N GLN A 842 -5.46 0.73 14.58
CA GLN A 842 -5.04 1.86 13.77
C GLN A 842 -5.12 3.20 14.53
N ILE A 843 -6.19 3.41 15.28
CA ILE A 843 -6.35 4.58 16.15
C ILE A 843 -5.24 4.58 17.22
N CYS A 844 -4.94 3.43 17.83
CA CYS A 844 -3.82 3.27 18.76
C CYS A 844 -2.49 3.70 18.15
N LYS A 845 -2.16 3.22 16.95
CA LYS A 845 -0.91 3.59 16.25
C LYS A 845 -0.81 5.09 15.99
N GLY A 846 -1.91 5.71 15.59
CA GLY A 846 -1.98 7.16 15.41
C GLY A 846 -1.74 7.92 16.72
N MET A 847 -2.38 7.50 17.82
CA MET A 847 -2.20 8.12 19.14
C MET A 847 -0.82 7.86 19.75
N GLU A 848 -0.23 6.70 19.50
CA GLU A 848 1.15 6.38 19.87
C GLU A 848 2.14 7.33 19.16
N TYR A 849 1.94 7.54 17.86
CA TYR A 849 2.73 8.51 17.10
C TYR A 849 2.61 9.93 17.68
N LEU A 850 1.39 10.39 18.02
CA LEU A 850 1.18 11.70 18.66
C LEU A 850 1.87 11.80 20.02
N SER A 851 1.76 10.76 20.86
CA SER A 851 2.43 10.68 22.16
C SER A 851 3.95 10.78 22.03
N ASN A 852 4.54 10.07 21.06
CA ASN A 852 5.98 10.12 20.79
C ASN A 852 6.44 11.51 20.32
N LYS A 853 5.55 12.26 19.65
CA LYS A 853 5.76 13.66 19.27
C LYS A 853 5.37 14.67 20.36
N ARG A 854 4.96 14.19 21.54
CA ARG A 854 4.53 14.99 22.71
C ARG A 854 3.32 15.90 22.42
N TYR A 855 2.39 15.44 21.58
CA TYR A 855 1.09 16.07 21.40
C TYR A 855 0.01 15.36 22.22
N ILE A 856 -0.87 16.14 22.85
CA ILE A 856 -2.12 15.65 23.47
C ILE A 856 -3.27 16.13 22.60
N HIS A 857 -4.08 15.20 22.10
CA HIS A 857 -5.17 15.49 21.17
C HIS A 857 -6.33 16.22 21.84
N ARG A 858 -6.74 15.79 23.05
CA ARG A 858 -7.84 16.40 23.85
C ARG A 858 -9.24 16.32 23.23
N ASP A 859 -9.43 15.70 22.07
CA ASP A 859 -10.74 15.55 21.43
C ASP A 859 -10.83 14.24 20.63
N LEU A 860 -10.27 13.17 21.18
CA LEU A 860 -10.31 11.86 20.55
C LEU A 860 -11.72 11.26 20.71
N ALA A 861 -12.48 11.22 19.61
CA ALA A 861 -13.83 10.69 19.54
C ALA A 861 -14.12 10.10 18.15
N THR A 862 -15.12 9.20 18.01
CA THR A 862 -15.44 8.61 16.68
C THR A 862 -15.91 9.62 15.64
N ARG A 863 -16.41 10.79 16.04
CA ARG A 863 -16.74 11.91 15.14
C ARG A 863 -15.51 12.56 14.49
N ASN A 864 -14.35 12.48 15.15
CA ASN A 864 -13.08 13.08 14.72
C ASN A 864 -12.13 12.04 14.10
N ILE A 865 -12.58 10.79 14.00
CA ILE A 865 -11.90 9.74 13.25
C ILE A 865 -12.58 9.65 11.88
N LEU A 866 -11.83 9.78 10.80
CA LEU A 866 -12.33 9.75 9.43
C LEU A 866 -11.97 8.42 8.76
N VAL A 867 -12.84 7.95 7.87
CA VAL A 867 -12.66 6.67 7.17
C VAL A 867 -12.10 6.95 5.76
N GLU A 868 -10.90 6.45 5.48
CA GLU A 868 -10.27 6.56 4.15
C GLU A 868 -10.71 5.41 3.23
N SER A 869 -10.81 4.22 3.80
CA SER A 869 -11.29 3.01 3.13
C SER A 869 -11.86 2.05 4.16
N GLU A 870 -12.52 0.99 3.71
CA GLU A 870 -13.02 -0.06 4.58
C GLU A 870 -11.96 -0.68 5.52
N LEU A 871 -10.69 -0.58 5.15
CA LEU A 871 -9.59 -1.14 5.92
C LEU A 871 -8.73 -0.06 6.57
N ARG A 872 -9.10 1.22 6.52
CA ARG A 872 -8.24 2.30 6.99
C ARG A 872 -9.00 3.51 7.55
N VAL A 873 -8.65 3.88 8.78
CA VAL A 873 -9.13 5.06 9.49
C VAL A 873 -7.99 6.02 9.82
N LYS A 874 -8.31 7.31 9.92
CA LYS A 874 -7.39 8.40 10.19
C LYS A 874 -7.94 9.35 11.26
N ILE A 875 -7.08 9.77 12.17
CA ILE A 875 -7.40 10.74 13.21
C ILE A 875 -7.33 12.16 12.62
N GLY A 876 -8.38 12.94 12.82
CA GLY A 876 -8.50 14.33 12.38
C GLY A 876 -8.94 15.26 13.51
N ASP A 877 -9.16 16.52 13.16
CA ASP A 877 -9.54 17.63 14.04
C ASP A 877 -8.57 17.91 15.20
N PHE A 878 -7.58 18.75 14.92
CA PHE A 878 -6.51 19.08 15.86
C PHE A 878 -6.75 20.41 16.61
N GLY A 879 -7.96 20.98 16.52
CA GLY A 879 -8.28 22.29 17.07
C GLY A 879 -8.06 22.43 18.58
N LEU A 880 -8.24 21.34 19.34
CA LEU A 880 -7.98 21.31 20.79
C LEU A 880 -6.58 20.78 21.15
N THR A 881 -5.78 20.35 20.18
CA THR A 881 -4.48 19.69 20.43
C THR A 881 -3.47 20.68 21.03
N LYS A 882 -2.70 20.22 22.03
CA LYS A 882 -1.65 21.04 22.67
C LYS A 882 -0.35 20.25 22.79
N VAL A 883 0.77 20.98 22.75
CA VAL A 883 2.12 20.41 22.93
C VAL A 883 2.40 20.29 24.42
N LEU A 884 2.89 19.14 24.85
CA LEU A 884 3.39 18.94 26.20
C LEU A 884 4.76 19.60 26.36
N PRO A 885 4.95 20.53 27.33
CA PRO A 885 6.25 21.10 27.63
C PRO A 885 7.26 20.01 28.02
N GLN A 886 8.54 20.24 27.70
CA GLN A 886 9.59 19.22 27.83
C GLN A 886 9.78 18.74 29.28
N ASP A 887 9.58 19.64 30.25
CA ASP A 887 9.73 19.37 31.69
C ASP A 887 8.41 19.03 32.40
N LYS A 888 7.31 18.83 31.64
CA LYS A 888 5.98 18.57 32.22
C LYS A 888 5.32 17.34 31.63
N GLU A 889 4.70 16.56 32.51
CA GLU A 889 3.93 15.37 32.12
C GLU A 889 2.48 15.69 31.74
N TYR A 890 2.01 16.90 32.05
CA TYR A 890 0.65 17.35 31.79
C TYR A 890 0.60 18.82 31.34
N TYR A 891 -0.46 19.17 30.62
CA TYR A 891 -0.85 20.50 30.21
C TYR A 891 -2.07 20.95 31.02
N MET A 892 -2.09 22.19 31.52
CA MET A 892 -3.26 22.77 32.19
C MET A 892 -3.96 23.76 31.26
N VAL A 893 -5.24 23.53 31.02
CA VAL A 893 -6.08 24.47 30.26
C VAL A 893 -6.52 25.58 31.21
N LYS A 894 -6.32 26.83 30.79
CA LYS A 894 -6.69 28.03 31.57
C LYS A 894 -7.92 28.75 31.03
N GLU A 895 -8.33 28.44 29.81
CA GLU A 895 -9.38 29.16 29.09
C GLU A 895 -10.70 28.34 29.10
N PRO A 896 -11.84 28.97 29.43
CA PRO A 896 -13.15 28.35 29.30
C PRO A 896 -13.53 28.22 27.83
N GLY A 897 -13.88 27.00 27.40
CA GLY A 897 -14.32 26.72 26.03
C GLY A 897 -15.20 25.47 25.97
N GLU A 898 -15.98 25.33 24.90
CA GLU A 898 -16.78 24.14 24.68
C GLU A 898 -15.89 22.90 24.60
N SER A 899 -16.16 21.94 25.48
CA SER A 899 -15.30 20.80 25.70
C SER A 899 -16.12 19.51 25.59
N PRO A 900 -15.58 18.44 24.98
CA PRO A 900 -16.26 17.15 24.85
C PRO A 900 -16.26 16.40 26.19
N ILE A 901 -16.98 16.92 27.17
CA ILE A 901 -16.93 16.49 28.59
C ILE A 901 -17.13 14.98 28.79
N PHE A 902 -17.91 14.32 27.94
CA PHE A 902 -18.16 12.87 28.04
C PHE A 902 -16.97 12.00 27.60
N TRP A 903 -15.96 12.58 26.96
CA TRP A 903 -14.71 11.91 26.57
C TRP A 903 -13.54 12.30 27.49
N TYR A 904 -13.74 13.19 28.45
CA TYR A 904 -12.68 13.67 29.34
C TYR A 904 -12.43 12.72 30.52
N ALA A 905 -11.15 12.62 30.87
CA ALA A 905 -10.73 11.93 32.08
C ALA A 905 -11.15 12.74 33.34
N PRO A 906 -11.31 12.10 34.50
CA PRO A 906 -11.71 12.78 35.72
C PRO A 906 -10.81 13.97 36.06
N GLU A 907 -9.49 13.83 35.96
CA GLU A 907 -8.52 14.91 36.22
C GLU A 907 -8.64 16.08 35.22
N SER A 908 -9.09 15.79 33.99
CA SER A 908 -9.36 16.83 32.98
C SER A 908 -10.62 17.61 33.30
N LEU A 909 -11.61 16.99 33.95
CA LEU A 909 -12.85 17.65 34.40
C LEU A 909 -12.65 18.42 35.71
N THR A 910 -11.94 17.86 36.68
CA THR A 910 -11.80 18.44 38.03
C THR A 910 -10.66 19.43 38.15
N GLU A 911 -9.55 19.18 37.47
CA GLU A 911 -8.30 19.94 37.61
C GLU A 911 -7.85 20.62 36.31
N SER A 912 -8.62 20.46 35.22
CA SER A 912 -8.25 20.94 33.88
C SER A 912 -6.87 20.45 33.41
N LYS A 913 -6.43 19.29 33.91
CA LYS A 913 -5.17 18.64 33.57
C LYS A 913 -5.36 17.67 32.41
N PHE A 914 -4.55 17.84 31.37
CA PHE A 914 -4.53 16.99 30.18
C PHE A 914 -3.16 16.36 30.03
N SER A 915 -3.10 15.08 29.74
CA SER A 915 -1.87 14.30 29.60
C SER A 915 -2.03 13.23 28.53
N VAL A 916 -0.96 12.49 28.24
CA VAL A 916 -1.06 11.28 27.41
C VAL A 916 -2.07 10.29 28.01
N ALA A 917 -2.15 10.19 29.35
CA ALA A 917 -3.09 9.31 30.02
C ALA A 917 -4.55 9.76 29.88
N SER A 918 -4.82 11.07 29.80
CA SER A 918 -6.18 11.56 29.55
C SER A 918 -6.65 11.22 28.13
N ASP A 919 -5.74 11.19 27.15
CA ASP A 919 -6.07 10.72 25.79
C ASP A 919 -6.32 9.19 25.74
N VAL A 920 -5.62 8.40 26.57
CA VAL A 920 -5.91 6.96 26.75
C VAL A 920 -7.33 6.76 27.31
N TRP A 921 -7.77 7.64 28.20
CA TRP A 921 -9.15 7.63 28.68
C TRP A 921 -10.15 7.90 27.56
N SER A 922 -9.95 8.96 26.77
CA SER A 922 -10.79 9.29 25.62
C SER A 922 -10.83 8.13 24.61
N PHE A 923 -9.70 7.45 24.40
CA PHE A 923 -9.63 6.23 23.60
C PHE A 923 -10.51 5.10 24.15
N GLY A 924 -10.58 4.93 25.47
CA GLY A 924 -11.52 3.99 26.11
C GLY A 924 -12.99 4.30 25.82
N VAL A 925 -13.35 5.58 25.70
CA VAL A 925 -14.69 6.00 25.28
C VAL A 925 -14.92 5.73 23.78
N VAL A 926 -13.90 5.96 22.94
CA VAL A 926 -13.94 5.58 21.52
C VAL A 926 -14.16 4.09 21.31
N LEU A 927 -13.51 3.24 22.13
CA LEU A 927 -13.77 1.79 22.13
C LEU A 927 -15.25 1.49 22.41
N TYR A 928 -15.83 2.15 23.42
CA TYR A 928 -17.24 1.99 23.71
C TYR A 928 -18.13 2.40 22.52
N GLU A 929 -17.85 3.54 21.87
CA GLU A 929 -18.57 3.98 20.67
C GLU A 929 -18.43 2.99 19.50
N LEU A 930 -17.24 2.40 19.31
CA LEU A 930 -16.98 1.39 18.28
C LEU A 930 -17.83 0.14 18.48
N PHE A 931 -17.80 -0.44 19.68
CA PHE A 931 -18.50 -1.69 19.97
C PHE A 931 -20.02 -1.52 20.12
N THR A 932 -20.50 -0.31 20.38
CA THR A 932 -21.92 0.05 20.30
C THR A 932 -22.35 0.51 18.91
N HIS A 933 -21.46 0.51 17.92
CA HIS A 933 -21.71 1.00 16.56
C HIS A 933 -22.22 2.45 16.51
N SER A 934 -21.81 3.28 17.48
CA SER A 934 -22.24 4.66 17.65
C SER A 934 -23.77 4.83 17.72
N ASP A 935 -24.46 3.83 18.25
CA ASP A 935 -25.91 3.86 18.44
C ASP A 935 -26.32 5.08 19.28
N LYS A 936 -27.28 5.86 18.77
CA LYS A 936 -27.75 7.10 19.43
C LYS A 936 -28.29 6.82 20.83
N ASN A 937 -28.99 5.70 21.00
CA ASN A 937 -29.62 5.32 22.27
C ASN A 937 -28.60 4.84 23.31
N SER A 938 -27.44 4.36 22.86
CA SER A 938 -26.33 3.92 23.72
C SER A 938 -25.14 4.88 23.65
N SER A 939 -25.34 6.12 23.22
CA SER A 939 -24.25 7.09 23.11
C SER A 939 -23.68 7.48 24.48
N PRO A 940 -22.41 7.90 24.59
CA PRO A 940 -21.82 8.29 25.88
C PRO A 940 -22.67 9.32 26.66
N PRO A 941 -23.26 10.36 26.03
CA PRO A 941 -24.20 11.26 26.72
C PRO A 941 -25.48 10.56 27.19
N ALA A 942 -26.11 9.74 26.35
CA ALA A 942 -27.36 9.05 26.67
C ALA A 942 -27.20 8.04 27.81
N PHE A 943 -26.09 7.31 27.82
CA PHE A 943 -25.73 6.36 28.87
C PHE A 943 -25.46 7.06 30.20
N CYS A 944 -24.72 8.18 30.19
CA CYS A 944 -24.48 8.99 31.40
C CYS A 944 -25.79 9.55 31.97
N CYS A 945 -26.69 10.05 31.11
CA CYS A 945 -27.98 10.61 31.54
C CYS A 945 -28.90 9.54 32.15
N HIS A 946 -29.07 8.37 31.52
CA HIS A 946 -29.90 7.29 32.07
C HIS A 946 -29.36 6.76 33.40
N SER A 947 -28.05 6.56 33.49
CA SER A 947 -27.42 5.99 34.69
C SER A 947 -27.39 6.96 35.88
N SER A 948 -27.30 8.27 35.63
CA SER A 948 -27.35 9.30 36.67
C SER A 948 -28.72 9.38 37.35
N ARG A 949 -29.81 9.09 36.61
CA ARG A 949 -31.18 9.11 37.13
C ARG A 949 -31.51 7.89 38.00
N GLU A 950 -30.90 6.73 37.75
CA GLU A 950 -31.22 5.49 38.49
C GLU A 950 -30.40 5.28 39.77
N ARG A 951 -29.21 5.90 39.93
CA ARG A 951 -28.27 5.54 41.02
C ARG A 951 -27.69 6.68 41.87
N GLY A 952 -28.03 7.94 41.61
CA GLY A 952 -27.72 9.05 42.54
C GLY A 952 -26.23 9.35 42.80
N PHE A 953 -25.30 8.89 41.97
CA PHE A 953 -23.86 9.17 42.11
C PHE A 953 -23.41 10.44 41.36
N SER A 954 -22.35 11.09 41.84
CA SER A 954 -21.70 12.21 41.13
C SER A 954 -21.01 11.74 39.84
N LEU A 955 -21.14 12.52 38.76
CA LEU A 955 -20.65 12.23 37.41
C LEU A 955 -19.18 11.73 37.33
N PRO A 956 -18.21 12.29 38.11
CA PRO A 956 -16.80 11.86 38.06
C PRO A 956 -16.57 10.44 38.63
N SER A 957 -17.27 10.10 39.71
CA SER A 957 -17.17 8.80 40.39
C SER A 957 -17.71 7.66 39.51
N TYR A 958 -18.74 7.97 38.71
CA TYR A 958 -19.40 6.99 37.84
C TYR A 958 -18.61 6.71 36.56
N LEU A 959 -18.07 7.77 35.94
CA LEU A 959 -17.20 7.68 34.76
C LEU A 959 -15.96 6.81 35.04
N SER A 960 -15.39 6.88 36.26
CA SER A 960 -14.32 6.00 36.74
C SER A 960 -14.70 4.52 36.72
N CYS A 961 -15.92 4.15 37.14
CA CYS A 961 -16.34 2.74 37.19
C CYS A 961 -16.53 2.10 35.80
N CYS A 962 -17.00 2.88 34.81
CA CYS A 962 -17.27 2.40 33.45
C CYS A 962 -15.99 2.15 32.66
N THR A 963 -15.02 3.07 32.70
CA THR A 963 -13.70 2.87 32.10
C THR A 963 -12.91 1.80 32.85
N THR A 964 -12.98 1.74 34.18
CA THR A 964 -12.30 0.68 34.94
C THR A 964 -12.78 -0.71 34.52
N ARG A 965 -14.08 -0.93 34.31
CA ARG A 965 -14.60 -2.24 33.80
C ARG A 965 -14.20 -2.57 32.36
N CYS A 966 -14.15 -1.57 31.46
CA CYS A 966 -13.72 -1.78 30.07
C CYS A 966 -12.20 -1.96 29.94
N VAL A 967 -11.42 -1.22 30.73
CA VAL A 967 -9.94 -1.24 30.72
C VAL A 967 -9.40 -2.44 31.51
N HIS A 968 -9.98 -2.82 32.66
CA HIS A 968 -9.52 -4.01 33.42
C HIS A 968 -9.74 -5.35 32.71
N LYS A 969 -10.72 -5.45 31.81
CA LYS A 969 -10.94 -6.69 31.05
C LYS A 969 -9.95 -6.87 29.89
N TYR A 970 -9.23 -5.81 29.49
CA TYR A 970 -8.44 -5.83 28.26
C TYR A 970 -6.99 -5.32 28.38
N VAL A 971 -6.58 -4.62 29.45
CA VAL A 971 -5.21 -4.05 29.54
C VAL A 971 -4.65 -4.16 30.96
N GLN A 972 -3.60 -5.00 31.15
CA GLN A 972 -2.70 -4.92 32.31
C GLN A 972 -1.55 -3.96 31.98
N ILE A 973 -1.43 -2.89 32.77
CA ILE A 973 -0.59 -1.72 32.42
C ILE A 973 0.87 -1.87 32.84
N ARG A 974 1.78 -1.64 31.88
CA ARG A 974 2.98 -0.77 32.02
C ARG A 974 3.53 -0.32 30.66
N SER A 975 2.85 0.65 30.04
CA SER A 975 3.24 1.63 28.99
C SER A 975 1.96 2.08 28.27
N PRO A 976 1.56 3.37 28.22
CA PRO A 976 0.16 3.75 27.96
C PRO A 976 -0.41 3.40 26.57
N PHE A 977 0.40 3.31 25.51
CA PHE A 977 -0.07 2.90 24.17
C PHE A 977 0.68 1.69 23.60
N LEU A 978 1.96 1.51 23.93
CA LEU A 978 2.78 0.37 23.49
C LEU A 978 2.25 -0.97 24.03
N SER A 979 1.61 -0.97 25.22
CA SER A 979 1.02 -2.18 25.82
C SER A 979 -0.43 -2.46 25.40
N VAL A 980 -1.10 -1.50 24.76
CA VAL A 980 -2.45 -1.70 24.18
C VAL A 980 -2.34 -2.29 22.78
N HIS A 981 -1.23 -2.01 22.08
CA HIS A 981 -0.97 -2.56 20.75
C HIS A 981 -0.55 -4.05 20.79
N THR A 982 0.25 -4.46 21.77
CA THR A 982 0.58 -5.88 22.04
C THR A 982 -0.60 -6.60 22.66
#